data_AF-A0A1W9PGP5-F1
#
_entry.id   AF-A0A1W9PGP5-F1
#
_cell.length_a   1.000
_cell.length_b   1.000
_cell.length_c   1.000
_cell.angle_alpha   90.00
_cell.angle_beta   90.00
_cell.angle_gamma   90.00
#
_symmetry.space_group_name_H-M   'P 1'
#
loop_
_entity.id
_entity.type
_entity.pdbx_description
1 polymer ?
#
loop_
_entity_poly.entity_id
_entity_poly.type
_entity_poly.pdbx_seq_one_letter_code
_entity_poly.pdbx_strand_id
1 'polypeptide(L)'
;MIRKKPRVITHIFLIFMVSIILFPIVWVVGTSLRRDEAAFSSKLFSSRLTLQHYRDLLKPEKNIPVLVQDLQNLLSFSGRYENTSIEEINGKIVEDIEMFKHYMKESEERFETVLNSYDKIARFLNENWETIKEDVLKHLSDVKESFERDAETLGVSVKDDLYKVVLYERIVGQRFSSKVVKYHLEELSEILEKRISDEKDFYEVLAELKRVYESFYGALKKDLKNLSEVLVKLEKDMEEEESIYQSLEMKILSTIENIKVAYVPEMRSLKTTLENLLKILEEIPKSSSNFEVVVDDSSLMNSLKEISPRIERLKSHLGLFEGMSLEDTLKELLETTENVLQRVEKLSTADKKKPLFSDFIVVYDDISKDLTRLFRDLDEMVIDLSQKLEKLKVLENRRKNLIRKKEEVLKKITMLEKRLRPFENKLSVYRKMLILNEYISLLKSKITSVDKISGFSLKDILKYDLLLKSLRSMSSNSSDSGLSKRSLTILNKVLNKMKWISDYKSFCKSFDRLKKRLPPVFKKTKCLLNDFERYYPFLLKLSSEGVFVSSTSLNELYNVIRAEYVGPISGDLGIVSRKSGDLIDEIPFKPLKKEFKRIDSNLFRINQIWQQKTKHYFLRWVLNSVVVSGLVAIITTFVCALGAYPEVLG
;
A
#
# COMPACT_ATOMS: atom_id res chain seq x y z
N MET A 1 60.20 43.50 -0.65
CA MET A 1 59.24 42.48 -1.11
C MET A 1 59.57 41.15 -0.45
N ILE A 2 58.78 40.69 0.53
CA ILE A 2 58.89 39.32 1.07
C ILE A 2 57.66 38.56 0.58
N ARG A 3 57.89 37.58 -0.30
CA ARG A 3 56.84 36.71 -0.87
C ARG A 3 56.20 35.88 0.25
N LYS A 4 54.92 36.12 0.56
CA LYS A 4 54.07 35.17 1.30
C LYS A 4 53.89 33.91 0.44
N LYS A 5 54.63 32.84 0.72
CA LYS A 5 54.30 31.50 0.20
C LYS A 5 52.98 31.04 0.85
N PRO A 6 51.98 30.58 0.08
CA PRO A 6 50.73 30.10 0.68
C PRO A 6 51.00 28.76 1.37
N ARG A 7 50.86 28.73 2.70
CA ARG A 7 51.02 27.53 3.54
C ARG A 7 49.79 26.63 3.46
N VAL A 8 49.45 26.18 2.24
CA VAL A 8 48.29 25.31 1.96
C VAL A 8 48.43 23.98 2.68
N ILE A 9 49.63 23.40 2.71
CA ILE A 9 49.92 22.13 3.40
C ILE A 9 49.68 22.27 4.92
N THR A 10 50.08 23.39 5.51
CA THR A 10 49.86 23.66 6.94
C THR A 10 48.39 23.85 7.26
N HIS A 11 47.60 24.43 6.35
CA HIS A 11 46.15 24.55 6.49
C HIS A 11 45.44 23.19 6.35
N ILE A 12 45.84 22.34 5.41
CA ILE A 12 45.31 20.98 5.27
C ILE A 12 45.62 20.16 6.53
N PHE A 13 46.84 20.25 7.04
CA PHE A 13 47.24 19.59 8.28
C PHE A 13 46.44 20.10 9.49
N LEU A 14 46.23 21.42 9.61
CA LEU A 14 45.39 22.01 10.65
C LEU A 14 43.93 21.56 10.53
N ILE A 15 43.36 21.53 9.33
CA ILE A 15 41.98 21.04 9.11
C ILE A 15 41.86 19.56 9.49
N PHE A 16 42.86 18.75 9.15
CA PHE A 16 42.91 17.33 9.52
C PHE A 16 43.01 17.14 11.04
N MET A 17 43.88 17.89 11.71
CA MET A 17 44.03 17.90 13.17
C MET A 17 42.75 18.38 13.87
N VAL A 18 42.15 19.48 13.39
CA VAL A 18 40.87 19.99 13.89
C VAL A 18 39.76 18.96 13.71
N SER A 19 39.72 18.25 12.59
CA SER A 19 38.73 17.20 12.33
C SER A 19 38.90 16.01 13.29
N ILE A 20 40.14 15.60 13.57
CA ILE A 20 40.44 14.54 14.56
C ILE A 20 40.06 14.99 15.98
N ILE A 21 40.23 16.27 16.32
CA ILE A 21 39.89 16.82 17.64
C ILE A 21 38.37 17.04 17.79
N LEU A 22 37.68 17.50 16.73
CA LEU A 22 36.23 17.72 16.76
C LEU A 22 35.43 16.43 16.67
N PHE A 23 35.94 15.39 16.00
CA PHE A 23 35.20 14.16 15.79
C PHE A 23 34.76 13.47 17.09
N PRO A 24 35.60 13.36 18.16
CA PRO A 24 35.16 12.89 19.47
C PRO A 24 34.02 13.74 20.07
N ILE A 25 34.05 15.06 19.89
CA ILE A 25 33.03 15.98 20.41
C ILE A 25 31.71 15.76 19.65
N VAL A 26 31.75 15.71 18.32
CA VAL A 26 30.59 15.44 17.46
C VAL A 26 30.02 14.05 17.70
N TRP A 27 30.88 13.05 17.92
CA TRP A 27 30.48 11.68 18.27
C TRP A 27 29.81 11.61 19.64
N VAL A 28 30.35 12.28 20.66
CA VAL A 28 29.75 12.36 22.00
C VAL A 28 28.39 13.06 21.97
N VAL A 29 28.28 14.17 21.25
CA VAL A 29 26.99 14.88 21.07
C VAL A 29 26.01 14.02 20.27
N GLY A 30 26.44 13.38 19.20
CA GLY A 30 25.60 12.53 18.34
C GLY A 30 25.08 11.27 19.04
N THR A 31 25.92 10.63 19.87
CA THR A 31 25.50 9.46 20.67
C THR A 31 24.59 9.83 21.83
N SER A 32 24.71 11.04 22.39
CA SER A 32 23.79 11.56 23.42
C SER A 32 22.36 11.82 22.93
N LEU A 33 22.17 11.94 21.61
CA LEU A 33 20.89 12.23 20.95
C LEU A 33 20.13 10.99 20.46
N ARG A 34 20.66 9.78 20.64
CA ARG A 34 19.93 8.54 20.30
C ARG A 34 18.72 8.38 21.22
N ARG A 35 17.53 8.41 20.60
CA ARG A 35 16.20 8.49 21.23
C ARG A 35 15.88 7.37 22.22
N ASP A 36 16.61 6.26 22.14
CA ASP A 36 16.30 5.02 22.85
C ASP A 36 17.18 4.80 24.10
N GLU A 37 18.24 5.62 24.29
CA GLU A 37 19.14 5.59 25.45
C GLU A 37 19.48 7.01 25.98
N ALA A 38 18.70 8.03 25.62
CA ALA A 38 19.00 9.40 25.98
C ALA A 38 18.96 9.63 27.50
N ALA A 39 20.10 10.07 28.06
CA ALA A 39 20.21 10.58 29.43
C ALA A 39 19.41 11.88 29.66
N PHE A 40 18.99 12.54 28.57
CA PHE A 40 18.19 13.77 28.59
C PHE A 40 16.93 13.61 27.73
N SER A 41 15.77 13.84 28.35
CA SER A 41 14.47 13.74 27.67
C SER A 41 14.28 14.87 26.66
N SER A 42 13.36 14.69 25.69
CA SER A 42 12.97 15.74 24.74
C SER A 42 12.28 16.96 25.39
N LYS A 43 11.99 16.92 26.69
CA LYS A 43 11.70 18.09 27.53
C LYS A 43 13.02 18.51 28.21
N LEU A 44 13.46 19.76 28.00
CA LEU A 44 14.68 20.36 28.59
C LEU A 44 14.84 20.07 30.09
N PHE A 45 13.72 19.90 30.81
CA PHE A 45 13.68 19.35 32.16
C PHE A 45 12.71 18.17 32.19
N SER A 46 13.24 16.97 32.45
CA SER A 46 12.41 15.79 32.67
C SER A 46 11.69 15.91 34.01
N SER A 47 10.38 15.69 34.04
CA SER A 47 9.63 15.53 35.29
C SER A 47 10.05 14.28 36.09
N ARG A 48 10.89 13.42 35.50
CA ARG A 48 11.32 12.10 36.00
C ARG A 48 12.73 12.10 36.61
N LEU A 49 13.49 13.20 36.50
CA LEU A 49 14.82 13.29 37.12
C LEU A 49 14.68 13.42 38.64
N THR A 50 14.82 12.29 39.34
CA THR A 50 14.94 12.26 40.79
C THR A 50 16.42 12.16 41.17
N LEU A 51 16.80 12.64 42.37
CA LEU A 51 18.15 12.46 42.94
C LEU A 51 18.63 11.00 42.87
N GLN A 52 17.71 10.04 42.87
CA GLN A 52 17.98 8.62 42.71
C GLN A 52 18.63 8.28 41.35
N HIS A 53 18.28 8.97 40.27
CA HIS A 53 18.86 8.71 38.95
C HIS A 53 20.35 9.08 38.92
N TYR A 54 20.74 10.17 39.58
CA TYR A 54 22.15 10.54 39.75
C TYR A 54 22.90 9.57 40.65
N ARG A 55 22.25 9.07 41.72
CA ARG A 55 22.83 8.04 42.58
C ARG A 55 23.06 6.73 41.82
N ASP A 56 22.08 6.29 41.03
CA ASP A 56 22.15 5.07 40.22
C ASP A 56 23.25 5.14 39.14
N LEU A 57 23.52 6.33 38.60
CA LEU A 57 24.61 6.58 37.65
C LEU A 57 26.01 6.46 38.29
N LEU A 58 26.14 6.84 39.57
CA LEU A 58 27.41 6.82 40.30
C LEU A 58 27.67 5.47 40.98
N LYS A 59 26.63 4.85 41.54
CA LYS A 59 26.70 3.54 42.18
C LYS A 59 25.38 2.81 41.92
N PRO A 60 25.31 1.91 40.92
CA PRO A 60 24.08 1.22 40.60
C PRO A 60 23.64 0.38 41.80
N GLU A 61 22.47 0.73 42.33
CA GLU A 61 21.82 0.00 43.42
C GLU A 61 21.49 -1.43 42.96
N LYS A 62 21.79 -2.44 43.80
CA LYS A 62 21.40 -3.84 43.52
C LYS A 62 19.88 -3.92 43.57
N ASN A 63 19.26 -4.29 42.46
CA ASN A 63 17.80 -4.44 42.38
C ASN A 63 17.40 -5.91 42.53
N ILE A 64 16.11 -6.22 42.63
CA ILE A 64 15.61 -7.57 42.92
C ILE A 64 16.19 -8.65 41.96
N PRO A 65 16.20 -8.48 40.62
CA PRO A 65 16.82 -9.46 39.72
C PRO A 65 18.31 -9.70 40.00
N VAL A 66 19.07 -8.64 40.30
CA VAL A 66 20.50 -8.75 40.64
C VAL A 66 20.69 -9.45 41.98
N LEU A 67 19.83 -9.19 42.97
CA LEU A 67 19.87 -9.87 44.26
C LEU A 67 19.60 -11.38 44.10
N VAL A 68 18.62 -11.79 43.29
CA VAL A 68 18.38 -13.24 43.03
C VAL A 68 19.62 -13.89 42.41
N GLN A 69 20.23 -13.25 41.42
CA GLN A 69 21.44 -13.76 40.77
C GLN A 69 22.63 -13.81 41.72
N ASP A 70 22.83 -12.77 42.55
CA ASP A 70 23.88 -12.73 43.55
C ASP A 70 23.67 -13.84 44.60
N LEU A 71 22.44 -14.09 45.06
CA LEU A 71 22.11 -15.19 45.98
C LEU A 71 22.39 -16.57 45.37
N GLN A 72 22.11 -16.77 44.08
CA GLN A 72 22.46 -18.01 43.36
C GLN A 72 23.98 -18.19 43.26
N ASN A 73 24.72 -17.13 42.95
CA ASN A 73 26.19 -17.16 42.86
C ASN A 73 26.84 -17.41 44.22
N LEU A 74 26.31 -16.82 45.28
CA LEU A 74 26.78 -17.00 46.66
C LEU A 74 26.59 -18.45 47.14
N LEU A 75 25.46 -19.09 46.85
CA LEU A 75 25.25 -20.50 47.20
C LEU A 75 26.17 -21.45 46.43
N SER A 76 26.44 -21.15 45.17
CA SER A 76 27.21 -22.02 44.28
C SER A 76 28.72 -21.76 44.32
N PHE A 77 29.18 -20.84 45.18
CA PHE A 77 30.57 -20.36 45.22
C PHE A 77 31.09 -19.95 43.84
N SER A 78 30.25 -19.42 42.95
CA SER A 78 30.61 -19.18 41.55
C SER A 78 30.95 -17.71 41.26
N GLY A 79 31.80 -17.49 40.24
CA GLY A 79 32.12 -16.16 39.73
C GLY A 79 33.03 -15.38 40.68
N ARG A 80 32.53 -14.28 41.26
CA ARG A 80 33.35 -13.41 42.13
C ARG A 80 33.55 -13.95 43.56
N TYR A 81 32.99 -15.12 43.87
CA TYR A 81 32.92 -15.67 45.23
C TYR A 81 33.70 -16.97 45.43
N GLU A 82 34.39 -17.48 44.40
CA GLU A 82 35.12 -18.77 44.42
C GLU A 82 36.14 -18.88 45.57
N ASN A 83 36.76 -17.76 45.98
CA ASN A 83 37.80 -17.72 47.02
C ASN A 83 37.34 -17.10 48.35
N THR A 84 36.02 -17.00 48.60
CA THR A 84 35.47 -16.33 49.80
C THR A 84 35.20 -17.33 50.92
N SER A 85 35.41 -16.97 52.19
CA SER A 85 35.13 -17.84 53.33
C SER A 85 33.62 -18.09 53.51
N ILE A 86 33.26 -19.19 54.16
CA ILE A 86 31.86 -19.57 54.42
C ILE A 86 31.18 -18.53 55.32
N GLU A 87 31.88 -18.02 56.33
CA GLU A 87 31.37 -16.99 57.24
C GLU A 87 31.06 -15.69 56.48
N GLU A 88 31.93 -15.27 55.56
CA GLU A 88 31.72 -14.09 54.72
C GLU A 88 30.58 -14.27 53.72
N ILE A 89 30.43 -15.46 53.13
CA ILE A 89 29.31 -15.77 52.23
C ILE A 89 28.00 -15.79 53.00
N ASN A 90 27.97 -16.41 54.17
CA ASN A 90 26.80 -16.43 55.03
C ASN A 90 26.37 -15.01 55.43
N GLY A 91 27.33 -14.16 55.82
CA GLY A 91 27.09 -12.74 56.09
C GLY A 91 26.47 -12.02 54.89
N LYS A 92 27.04 -12.20 53.68
CA LYS A 92 26.51 -11.58 52.45
C LYS A 92 25.12 -12.09 52.05
N ILE A 93 24.81 -13.38 52.25
CA ILE A 93 23.48 -13.93 51.99
C ILE A 93 22.45 -13.27 52.90
N VAL A 94 22.75 -13.12 54.20
CA VAL A 94 21.87 -12.44 55.15
C VAL A 94 21.65 -10.98 54.74
N GLU A 95 22.72 -10.25 54.37
CA GLU A 95 22.62 -8.88 53.88
C GLU A 95 21.75 -8.76 52.62
N ASP A 96 21.95 -9.63 51.62
CA ASP A 96 21.20 -9.60 50.36
C ASP A 96 19.72 -10.00 50.58
N ILE A 97 19.41 -10.91 51.51
CA ILE A 97 18.04 -11.25 51.92
C ILE A 97 17.35 -10.05 52.58
N GLU A 98 18.00 -9.39 53.53
CA GLU A 98 17.43 -8.22 54.22
C GLU A 98 17.20 -7.05 53.24
N MET A 99 18.13 -6.83 52.31
CA MET A 99 17.96 -5.85 51.24
C MET A 99 16.78 -6.18 50.33
N PHE A 100 16.60 -7.48 50.00
CA PHE A 100 15.45 -7.95 49.23
C PHE A 100 14.14 -7.66 49.98
N LYS A 101 14.04 -8.03 51.26
CA LYS A 101 12.86 -7.76 52.10
C LYS A 101 12.55 -6.26 52.16
N HIS A 102 13.58 -5.42 52.27
CA HIS A 102 13.42 -3.97 52.24
C HIS A 102 12.79 -3.49 50.93
N TYR A 103 13.27 -3.97 49.77
CA TYR A 103 12.69 -3.63 48.48
C TYR A 103 11.27 -4.14 48.26
N MET A 104 10.95 -5.32 48.80
CA MET A 104 9.59 -5.84 48.81
C MET A 104 8.66 -4.92 49.59
N LYS A 105 9.05 -4.54 50.81
CA LYS A 105 8.29 -3.62 51.64
C LYS A 105 8.14 -2.25 50.99
N GLU A 106 9.23 -1.69 50.43
CA GLU A 106 9.19 -0.42 49.69
C GLU A 106 8.21 -0.50 48.51
N SER A 107 8.23 -1.61 47.76
CA SER A 107 7.34 -1.81 46.60
C SER A 107 5.86 -1.90 47.01
N GLU A 108 5.56 -2.63 48.08
CA GLU A 108 4.21 -2.76 48.64
C GLU A 108 3.68 -1.39 49.14
N GLU A 109 4.45 -0.66 49.93
CA GLU A 109 4.08 0.66 50.47
C GLU A 109 3.86 1.71 49.35
N ARG A 110 4.73 1.70 48.34
CA ARG A 110 4.59 2.58 47.18
C ARG A 110 3.39 2.22 46.35
N PHE A 111 3.12 0.94 46.16
CA PHE A 111 1.95 0.51 45.40
C PHE A 111 0.65 0.85 46.13
N GLU A 112 0.61 0.71 47.45
CA GLU A 112 -0.51 1.16 48.28
C GLU A 112 -0.73 2.67 48.14
N THR A 113 0.34 3.48 48.12
CA THR A 113 0.25 4.92 47.82
C THR A 113 -0.36 5.18 46.44
N VAL A 114 0.03 4.39 45.44
CA VAL A 114 -0.48 4.48 44.06
C VAL A 114 -1.97 4.13 43.99
N LEU A 115 -2.42 3.08 44.69
CA LEU A 115 -3.84 2.70 44.79
C LEU A 115 -4.66 3.84 45.42
N ASN A 116 -4.16 4.40 46.52
CA ASN A 116 -4.80 5.52 47.19
C ASN A 116 -4.90 6.78 46.32
N SER A 117 -3.86 7.10 45.55
CA SER A 117 -3.89 8.20 44.57
C SER A 117 -4.86 7.91 43.43
N TYR A 118 -4.93 6.68 42.93
CA TYR A 118 -5.90 6.28 41.90
C TYR A 118 -7.35 6.47 42.38
N ASP A 119 -7.65 5.99 43.58
CA ASP A 119 -8.99 6.12 44.17
C ASP A 119 -9.34 7.59 44.49
N LYS A 120 -8.35 8.44 44.83
CA LYS A 120 -8.55 9.89 44.97
C LYS A 120 -8.88 10.56 43.63
N ILE A 121 -8.17 10.20 42.56
CA ILE A 121 -8.45 10.73 41.22
C ILE A 121 -9.86 10.33 40.78
N ALA A 122 -10.20 9.05 40.92
CA ALA A 122 -11.52 8.53 40.54
C ALA A 122 -12.65 9.21 41.33
N ARG A 123 -12.49 9.38 42.64
CA ARG A 123 -13.46 10.11 43.47
C ARG A 123 -13.58 11.56 43.07
N PHE A 124 -12.47 12.28 42.93
CA PHE A 124 -12.49 13.69 42.54
C PHE A 124 -13.20 13.90 41.20
N LEU A 125 -12.90 13.08 40.18
CA LEU A 125 -13.55 13.20 38.87
C LEU A 125 -15.04 12.85 38.94
N ASN A 126 -15.41 11.91 39.80
CA ASN A 126 -16.81 11.56 40.03
C ASN A 126 -17.55 12.58 40.91
N GLU A 127 -16.87 13.36 41.74
CA GLU A 127 -17.45 14.47 42.52
C GLU A 127 -17.61 15.73 41.64
N ASN A 128 -16.69 15.96 40.71
CA ASN A 128 -16.68 17.11 39.80
C ASN A 128 -17.28 16.78 38.42
N TRP A 129 -18.11 15.74 38.34
CA TRP A 129 -18.66 15.23 37.08
C TRP A 129 -19.58 16.25 36.39
N GLU A 130 -20.32 17.06 37.17
CA GLU A 130 -21.21 18.10 36.65
C GLU A 130 -20.42 19.17 35.90
N THR A 131 -19.32 19.66 36.48
CA THR A 131 -18.43 20.62 35.82
C THR A 131 -17.83 20.06 34.53
N ILE A 132 -17.42 18.80 34.53
CA ILE A 132 -16.92 18.14 33.30
C ILE A 132 -18.02 18.07 32.24
N LYS A 133 -19.25 17.71 32.64
CA LYS A 133 -20.40 17.65 31.75
C LYS A 133 -20.70 19.02 31.15
N GLU A 134 -20.77 20.06 31.96
CA GLU A 134 -21.02 21.44 31.53
C GLU A 134 -19.96 21.95 30.56
N ASP A 135 -18.68 21.71 30.85
CA ASP A 135 -17.57 22.09 29.96
C ASP A 135 -17.66 21.38 28.60
N VAL A 136 -17.97 20.08 28.61
CA VAL A 136 -18.15 19.30 27.37
C VAL A 136 -19.37 19.79 26.60
N LEU A 137 -20.50 20.02 27.26
CA LEU A 137 -21.71 20.54 26.63
C LEU A 137 -21.45 21.90 25.98
N LYS A 138 -20.76 22.81 26.70
CA LYS A 138 -20.35 24.11 26.16
C LYS A 138 -19.47 23.96 24.92
N HIS A 139 -18.47 23.10 24.96
CA HIS A 139 -17.60 22.86 23.81
C HIS A 139 -18.33 22.25 22.61
N LEU A 140 -19.33 21.40 22.84
CA LEU A 140 -20.16 20.86 21.77
C LEU A 140 -21.08 21.93 21.18
N SER A 141 -21.66 22.78 22.01
CA SER A 141 -22.47 23.92 21.56
C SER A 141 -21.63 24.89 20.72
N ASP A 142 -20.41 25.23 21.15
CA ASP A 142 -19.49 26.08 20.39
C ASP A 142 -19.21 25.53 18.98
N VAL A 143 -19.03 24.20 18.86
CA VAL A 143 -18.82 23.52 17.57
C VAL A 143 -20.10 23.52 16.74
N LYS A 144 -21.24 23.21 17.36
CA LYS A 144 -22.54 23.19 16.70
C LYS A 144 -22.90 24.57 16.12
N GLU A 145 -22.78 25.64 16.90
CA GLU A 145 -23.02 27.02 16.45
C GLU A 145 -22.05 27.45 15.34
N SER A 146 -20.84 26.91 15.34
CA SER A 146 -19.88 27.11 14.24
C SER A 146 -20.36 26.48 12.94
N PHE A 147 -20.90 25.26 13.02
CA PHE A 147 -21.38 24.53 11.85
C PHE A 147 -22.70 25.11 11.34
N GLU A 148 -23.58 25.57 12.24
CA GLU A 148 -24.82 26.27 11.89
C GLU A 148 -24.53 27.57 11.12
N ARG A 149 -23.51 28.34 11.53
CA ARG A 149 -23.07 29.53 10.76
C ARG A 149 -22.50 29.19 9.40
N ASP A 150 -21.74 28.10 9.29
CA ASP A 150 -21.25 27.64 7.97
C ASP A 150 -22.42 27.25 7.07
N ALA A 151 -23.45 26.58 7.61
CA ALA A 151 -24.67 26.22 6.90
C ALA A 151 -25.46 27.47 6.44
N GLU A 152 -25.63 28.47 7.31
CA GLU A 152 -26.22 29.77 6.95
C GLU A 152 -25.43 30.48 5.84
N THR A 153 -24.10 30.41 5.88
CA THR A 153 -23.22 31.04 4.88
C THR A 153 -23.35 30.40 3.50
N LEU A 154 -23.66 29.09 3.43
CA LEU A 154 -23.95 28.43 2.16
C LEU A 154 -25.26 28.94 1.53
N GLY A 155 -26.19 29.48 2.33
CA GLY A 155 -27.40 30.14 1.86
C GLY A 155 -28.37 29.24 1.08
N VAL A 156 -28.28 27.93 1.30
CA VAL A 156 -29.08 26.92 0.60
C VAL A 156 -30.33 26.59 1.40
N SER A 157 -31.50 26.62 0.74
CA SER A 157 -32.75 26.20 1.35
C SER A 157 -32.94 24.69 1.28
N VAL A 158 -33.37 24.07 2.38
CA VAL A 158 -33.72 22.64 2.41
C VAL A 158 -34.94 22.33 1.53
N LYS A 159 -35.79 23.33 1.24
CA LYS A 159 -36.97 23.20 0.37
C LYS A 159 -36.64 23.23 -1.13
N ASP A 160 -35.43 23.62 -1.51
CA ASP A 160 -35.01 23.67 -2.91
C ASP A 160 -35.03 22.28 -3.55
N ASP A 161 -35.50 22.19 -4.79
CA ASP A 161 -35.56 20.91 -5.51
C ASP A 161 -34.17 20.28 -5.70
N LEU A 162 -33.11 21.09 -5.81
CA LEU A 162 -31.73 20.58 -5.86
C LEU A 162 -31.27 19.96 -4.53
N TYR A 163 -31.77 20.46 -3.38
CA TYR A 163 -31.52 19.82 -2.09
C TYR A 163 -32.23 18.46 -2.03
N LYS A 164 -33.48 18.39 -2.50
CA LYS A 164 -34.25 17.13 -2.62
C LYS A 164 -33.54 16.08 -3.48
N VAL A 165 -32.93 16.50 -4.60
CA VAL A 165 -32.12 15.63 -5.48
C VAL A 165 -30.96 15.01 -4.71
N VAL A 166 -30.18 15.82 -3.98
CA VAL A 166 -29.00 15.36 -3.24
C VAL A 166 -29.40 14.50 -2.03
N LEU A 167 -30.49 14.88 -1.36
CA LEU A 167 -31.05 14.09 -0.26
C LEU A 167 -31.47 12.70 -0.75
N TYR A 168 -32.14 12.59 -1.90
CA TYR A 168 -32.45 11.32 -2.54
C TYR A 168 -31.20 10.48 -2.83
N GLU A 169 -30.15 11.08 -3.43
CA GLU A 169 -28.88 10.38 -3.68
C GLU A 169 -28.25 9.80 -2.41
N ARG A 170 -28.43 10.47 -1.27
CA ARG A 170 -27.88 10.04 0.02
C ARG A 170 -28.68 8.90 0.67
N ILE A 171 -30.00 8.96 0.59
CA ILE A 171 -30.89 8.04 1.32
C ILE A 171 -31.35 6.84 0.48
N VAL A 172 -31.23 6.88 -0.84
CA VAL A 172 -31.63 5.78 -1.72
C VAL A 172 -30.88 4.49 -1.35
N GLY A 173 -31.63 3.39 -1.18
CA GLY A 173 -31.08 2.10 -0.75
C GLY A 173 -30.83 1.94 0.75
N GLN A 174 -31.07 2.98 1.56
CA GLN A 174 -31.00 2.89 3.03
C GLN A 174 -32.31 2.32 3.59
N ARG A 175 -32.20 1.58 4.71
CA ARG A 175 -33.36 1.13 5.50
C ARG A 175 -33.84 2.26 6.41
N PHE A 176 -35.14 2.31 6.71
CA PHE A 176 -35.72 3.29 7.65
C PHE A 176 -35.02 3.31 9.02
N SER A 177 -34.60 2.14 9.51
CA SER A 177 -33.88 2.00 10.79
C SER A 177 -32.42 2.48 10.77
N SER A 178 -31.87 2.84 9.60
CA SER A 178 -30.47 3.25 9.45
C SER A 178 -30.17 4.58 10.16
N LYS A 179 -28.92 4.75 10.60
CA LYS A 179 -28.49 6.00 11.25
C LYS A 179 -28.57 7.20 10.30
N VAL A 180 -28.26 7.00 9.02
CA VAL A 180 -28.29 8.04 7.98
C VAL A 180 -29.70 8.60 7.84
N VAL A 181 -30.71 7.73 7.69
CA VAL A 181 -32.12 8.17 7.58
C VAL A 181 -32.56 8.90 8.85
N LYS A 182 -32.20 8.39 10.04
CA LYS A 182 -32.54 9.03 11.31
C LYS A 182 -32.04 10.46 11.44
N TYR A 183 -30.88 10.79 10.88
CA TYR A 183 -30.35 12.16 10.94
C TYR A 183 -31.13 13.14 10.08
N HIS A 184 -31.82 12.66 9.04
CA HIS A 184 -32.61 13.47 8.11
C HIS A 184 -34.12 13.39 8.34
N LEU A 185 -34.64 12.69 9.36
CA LEU A 185 -36.09 12.56 9.56
C LEU A 185 -36.79 13.91 9.78
N GLU A 186 -36.16 14.82 10.53
CA GLU A 186 -36.68 16.18 10.74
C GLU A 186 -36.71 16.95 9.41
N GLU A 187 -35.61 16.92 8.65
CA GLU A 187 -35.52 17.56 7.33
C GLU A 187 -36.53 16.98 6.33
N LEU A 188 -36.65 15.65 6.26
CA LEU A 188 -37.60 14.97 5.39
C LEU A 188 -39.05 15.35 5.74
N SER A 189 -39.35 15.50 7.03
CA SER A 189 -40.67 15.93 7.49
C SER A 189 -40.96 17.38 7.16
N GLU A 190 -39.96 18.25 7.21
CA GLU A 190 -40.06 19.69 6.86
C GLU A 190 -40.21 19.90 5.34
N ILE A 191 -39.45 19.15 4.53
CA ILE A 191 -39.42 19.27 3.07
C ILE A 191 -40.75 18.87 2.43
N LEU A 192 -41.42 17.88 3.01
CA LEU A 192 -42.65 17.30 2.46
C LEU A 192 -43.90 17.57 3.31
N GLU A 193 -43.76 18.36 4.38
CA GLU A 193 -44.84 18.77 5.29
C GLU A 193 -45.66 17.57 5.81
N LYS A 194 -44.99 16.42 5.99
CA LYS A 194 -45.57 15.14 6.41
C LYS A 194 -44.77 14.57 7.57
N ARG A 195 -45.46 14.06 8.59
CA ARG A 195 -44.80 13.39 9.71
C ARG A 195 -44.44 11.96 9.31
N ILE A 196 -43.14 11.62 9.37
CA ILE A 196 -42.65 10.27 9.05
C ILE A 196 -42.52 9.46 10.34
N SER A 197 -43.45 8.52 10.55
CA SER A 197 -43.52 7.74 11.79
C SER A 197 -43.17 6.28 11.60
N ASP A 198 -43.38 5.73 10.41
CA ASP A 198 -43.12 4.34 10.09
C ASP A 198 -42.38 4.15 8.75
N GLU A 199 -42.12 2.88 8.41
CA GLU A 199 -41.41 2.51 7.19
C GLU A 199 -42.23 2.78 5.92
N LYS A 200 -43.57 2.76 6.01
CA LYS A 200 -44.46 3.04 4.87
C LYS A 200 -44.39 4.53 4.52
N ASP A 201 -44.50 5.42 5.51
CA ASP A 201 -44.33 6.86 5.34
C ASP A 201 -42.99 7.20 4.69
N PHE A 202 -41.92 6.52 5.11
CA PHE A 202 -40.58 6.71 4.56
C PHE A 202 -40.50 6.34 3.07
N TYR A 203 -41.11 5.22 2.65
CA TYR A 203 -41.11 4.81 1.25
C TYR A 203 -42.00 5.71 0.36
N GLU A 204 -43.09 6.24 0.90
CA GLU A 204 -43.92 7.25 0.20
C GLU A 204 -43.12 8.53 -0.04
N VAL A 205 -42.42 9.03 0.98
CA VAL A 205 -41.50 10.17 0.90
C VAL A 205 -40.36 9.92 -0.09
N LEU A 206 -39.77 8.72 -0.06
CA LEU A 206 -38.72 8.35 -0.98
C LEU A 206 -39.20 8.33 -2.44
N ALA A 207 -40.45 7.90 -2.69
CA ALA A 207 -41.05 7.93 -4.02
C ALA A 207 -41.28 9.36 -4.53
N GLU A 208 -41.67 10.28 -3.65
CA GLU A 208 -41.82 11.70 -3.97
C GLU A 208 -40.46 12.35 -4.32
N LEU A 209 -39.43 12.09 -3.50
CA LEU A 209 -38.06 12.52 -3.79
C LEU A 209 -37.51 11.91 -5.08
N LYS A 210 -37.84 10.65 -5.37
CA LYS A 210 -37.47 9.99 -6.61
C LYS A 210 -38.04 10.70 -7.83
N ARG A 211 -39.30 11.18 -7.77
CA ARG A 211 -39.91 11.93 -8.89
C ARG A 211 -39.15 13.22 -9.18
N VAL A 212 -38.79 13.98 -8.13
CA VAL A 212 -37.96 15.18 -8.25
C VAL A 212 -36.57 14.83 -8.79
N TYR A 213 -35.96 13.77 -8.28
CA TYR A 213 -34.69 13.28 -8.80
C TYR A 213 -34.76 12.97 -10.30
N GLU A 214 -35.78 12.21 -10.73
CA GLU A 214 -35.97 11.81 -12.13
C GLU A 214 -36.21 13.01 -13.05
N SER A 215 -36.98 14.01 -12.61
CA SER A 215 -37.28 15.21 -13.41
C SER A 215 -36.08 16.12 -13.63
N PHE A 216 -35.15 16.17 -12.67
CA PHE A 216 -34.01 17.09 -12.73
C PHE A 216 -32.70 16.45 -13.20
N TYR A 217 -32.45 15.19 -12.85
CA TYR A 217 -31.09 14.62 -12.94
C TYR A 217 -31.07 13.13 -13.28
N GLY A 218 -32.04 12.35 -12.80
CA GLY A 218 -32.11 10.91 -12.96
C GLY A 218 -32.24 10.45 -14.41
N ALA A 219 -33.08 11.10 -15.22
CA ALA A 219 -33.22 10.78 -16.64
C ALA A 219 -31.90 10.97 -17.40
N LEU A 220 -31.23 12.11 -17.20
CA LEU A 220 -29.95 12.42 -17.85
C LEU A 220 -28.83 11.45 -17.42
N LYS A 221 -28.76 11.10 -16.13
CA LYS A 221 -27.77 10.15 -15.62
C LYS A 221 -28.02 8.74 -16.13
N LYS A 222 -29.29 8.33 -16.24
CA LYS A 222 -29.68 7.04 -16.82
C LYS A 222 -29.32 6.97 -18.30
N ASP A 223 -29.59 8.02 -19.06
CA ASP A 223 -29.24 8.08 -20.48
C ASP A 223 -27.72 8.05 -20.68
N LEU A 224 -26.96 8.78 -19.87
CA LEU A 224 -25.50 8.72 -19.89
C LEU A 224 -24.99 7.32 -19.56
N LYS A 225 -25.56 6.67 -18.53
CA LYS A 225 -25.21 5.28 -18.17
C LYS A 225 -25.50 4.32 -19.32
N ASN A 226 -26.69 4.37 -19.90
CA ASN A 226 -27.07 3.51 -21.03
C ASN A 226 -26.14 3.71 -22.24
N LEU A 227 -25.82 4.97 -22.58
CA LEU A 227 -24.89 5.26 -23.67
C LEU A 227 -23.46 4.78 -23.36
N SER A 228 -23.02 4.87 -22.10
CA SER A 228 -21.73 4.34 -21.69
C SER A 228 -21.66 2.81 -21.78
N GLU A 229 -22.74 2.10 -21.43
CA GLU A 229 -22.85 0.64 -21.59
C GLU A 229 -22.83 0.25 -23.08
N VAL A 230 -23.53 1.02 -23.93
CA VAL A 230 -23.49 0.83 -25.39
C VAL A 230 -22.08 1.07 -25.94
N LEU A 231 -21.36 2.09 -25.45
CA LEU A 231 -19.98 2.36 -25.86
C LEU A 231 -19.04 1.20 -25.52
N VAL A 232 -19.11 0.68 -24.29
CA VAL A 232 -18.31 -0.47 -23.85
C VAL A 232 -18.59 -1.70 -24.74
N LYS A 233 -19.87 -1.95 -25.06
CA LYS A 233 -20.23 -3.04 -25.96
C LYS A 233 -19.66 -2.83 -27.37
N LEU A 234 -19.77 -1.63 -27.93
CA LEU A 234 -19.22 -1.30 -29.24
C LEU A 234 -17.69 -1.45 -29.29
N GLU A 235 -16.98 -1.07 -28.22
CA GLU A 235 -15.54 -1.25 -28.13
C GLU A 235 -15.14 -2.71 -28.13
N LYS A 236 -15.88 -3.55 -27.39
CA LYS A 236 -15.69 -4.99 -27.41
C LYS A 236 -15.96 -5.59 -28.79
N ASP A 237 -17.07 -5.22 -29.44
CA ASP A 237 -17.40 -5.68 -30.79
C ASP A 237 -16.30 -5.28 -31.80
N MET A 238 -15.71 -4.08 -31.64
CA MET A 238 -14.59 -3.61 -32.47
C MET A 238 -13.30 -4.39 -32.22
N GLU A 239 -12.97 -4.73 -30.97
CA GLU A 239 -11.80 -5.56 -30.64
C GLU A 239 -11.93 -6.97 -31.22
N GLU A 240 -13.12 -7.57 -31.10
CA GLU A 240 -13.42 -8.88 -31.68
C GLU A 240 -13.27 -8.84 -33.21
N GLU A 241 -13.85 -7.84 -33.90
CA GLU A 241 -13.69 -7.69 -35.35
C GLU A 241 -12.23 -7.43 -35.78
N GLU A 242 -11.48 -6.62 -35.03
CA GLU A 242 -10.06 -6.34 -35.32
C GLU A 242 -9.21 -7.60 -35.25
N SER A 243 -9.46 -8.47 -34.26
CA SER A 243 -8.74 -9.75 -34.13
C SER A 243 -8.98 -10.67 -35.32
N ILE A 244 -10.22 -10.71 -35.83
CA ILE A 244 -10.60 -11.49 -37.00
C ILE A 244 -9.96 -10.90 -38.26
N TYR A 245 -9.99 -9.57 -38.40
CA TYR A 245 -9.39 -8.86 -39.51
C TYR A 245 -7.88 -9.15 -39.61
N GLN A 246 -7.12 -8.97 -38.52
CA GLN A 246 -5.68 -9.21 -38.49
C GLN A 246 -5.33 -10.68 -38.76
N SER A 247 -6.12 -11.62 -38.21
CA SER A 247 -5.92 -13.05 -38.49
C SER A 247 -6.11 -13.36 -39.99
N LEU A 248 -7.11 -12.77 -40.63
CA LEU A 248 -7.39 -12.97 -42.04
C LEU A 248 -6.34 -12.31 -42.93
N GLU A 249 -5.91 -11.09 -42.59
CA GLU A 249 -4.84 -10.35 -43.26
C GLU A 249 -3.53 -11.15 -43.24
N MET A 250 -3.13 -11.66 -42.07
CA MET A 250 -1.94 -12.51 -41.94
C MET A 250 -2.02 -13.78 -42.79
N LYS A 251 -3.21 -14.41 -42.85
CA LYS A 251 -3.41 -15.58 -43.73
C LYS A 251 -3.25 -15.22 -45.20
N ILE A 252 -3.79 -14.09 -45.65
CA ILE A 252 -3.64 -13.60 -47.02
C ILE A 252 -2.16 -13.34 -47.33
N LEU A 253 -1.47 -12.58 -46.48
CA LEU A 253 -0.05 -12.26 -46.65
C LEU A 253 0.83 -13.52 -46.69
N SER A 254 0.58 -14.49 -45.79
CA SER A 254 1.31 -15.76 -45.79
C SER A 254 1.05 -16.58 -47.05
N THR A 255 -0.15 -16.54 -47.61
CA THR A 255 -0.50 -17.25 -48.85
C THR A 255 0.23 -16.62 -50.03
N ILE A 256 0.24 -15.28 -50.11
CA ILE A 256 0.98 -14.54 -51.15
C ILE A 256 2.48 -14.82 -51.05
N GLU A 257 3.05 -14.80 -49.85
CA GLU A 257 4.48 -15.09 -49.65
C GLU A 257 4.82 -16.54 -50.00
N ASN A 258 3.94 -17.50 -49.67
CA ASN A 258 4.12 -18.91 -50.08
C ASN A 258 4.12 -19.06 -51.60
N ILE A 259 3.22 -18.38 -52.33
CA ILE A 259 3.23 -18.37 -53.80
C ILE A 259 4.55 -17.81 -54.31
N LYS A 260 5.00 -16.70 -53.74
CA LYS A 260 6.25 -16.03 -54.12
C LYS A 260 7.49 -16.89 -53.87
N VAL A 261 7.59 -17.57 -52.73
CA VAL A 261 8.79 -18.33 -52.36
C VAL A 261 8.81 -19.71 -53.03
N ALA A 262 7.69 -20.43 -53.00
CA ALA A 262 7.64 -21.81 -53.47
C ALA A 262 7.38 -21.93 -54.97
N TYR A 263 6.50 -21.08 -55.53
CA TYR A 263 5.98 -21.31 -56.89
C TYR A 263 6.59 -20.37 -57.95
N VAL A 264 7.02 -19.14 -57.62
CA VAL A 264 7.68 -18.25 -58.60
C VAL A 264 8.94 -18.87 -59.23
N PRO A 265 9.85 -19.52 -58.46
CA PRO A 265 11.01 -20.18 -59.08
C PRO A 265 10.59 -21.31 -60.04
N GLU A 266 9.56 -22.08 -59.66
CA GLU A 266 9.02 -23.16 -60.46
C GLU A 266 8.37 -22.64 -61.76
N MET A 267 7.58 -21.56 -61.67
CA MET A 267 6.99 -20.88 -62.82
C MET A 267 8.06 -20.45 -63.82
N ARG A 268 9.16 -19.84 -63.36
CA ARG A 268 10.26 -19.39 -64.23
C ARG A 268 10.93 -20.58 -64.93
N SER A 269 11.19 -21.65 -64.19
CA SER A 269 11.81 -22.87 -64.75
C SER A 269 10.94 -23.51 -65.82
N LEU A 270 9.64 -23.69 -65.53
CA LEU A 270 8.69 -24.26 -66.50
C LEU A 270 8.47 -23.33 -67.68
N LYS A 271 8.39 -22.01 -67.47
CA LYS A 271 8.33 -21.01 -68.55
C LYS A 271 9.51 -21.17 -69.51
N THR A 272 10.76 -21.16 -69.01
CA THR A 272 11.95 -21.31 -69.85
C THR A 272 11.94 -22.64 -70.63
N THR A 273 11.46 -23.71 -69.99
CA THR A 273 11.33 -25.01 -70.67
C THR A 273 10.28 -24.97 -71.78
N LEU A 274 9.13 -24.33 -71.52
CA LEU A 274 8.08 -24.13 -72.52
C LEU A 274 8.51 -23.21 -73.66
N GLU A 275 9.31 -22.16 -73.41
CA GLU A 275 9.89 -21.31 -74.46
C GLU A 275 10.81 -22.10 -75.39
N ASN A 276 11.62 -23.01 -74.82
CA ASN A 276 12.48 -23.89 -75.62
C ASN A 276 11.65 -24.91 -76.41
N LEU A 277 10.61 -25.48 -75.81
CA LEU A 277 9.66 -26.36 -76.49
C LEU A 277 8.92 -25.65 -77.63
N LEU A 278 8.54 -24.38 -77.43
CA LEU A 278 7.91 -23.56 -78.46
C LEU A 278 8.82 -23.39 -79.67
N LYS A 279 10.13 -23.15 -79.47
CA LYS A 279 11.12 -23.09 -80.56
C LYS A 279 11.22 -24.42 -81.31
N ILE A 280 11.18 -25.55 -80.60
CA ILE A 280 11.15 -26.88 -81.24
C ILE A 280 9.89 -26.99 -82.12
N LEU A 281 8.72 -26.62 -81.59
CA LEU A 281 7.45 -26.63 -82.33
C LEU A 281 7.47 -25.74 -83.60
N GLU A 282 8.24 -24.65 -83.60
CA GLU A 282 8.41 -23.77 -84.76
C GLU A 282 9.26 -24.41 -85.88
N GLU A 283 10.23 -25.24 -85.53
CA GLU A 283 11.16 -25.89 -86.48
C GLU A 283 10.62 -27.22 -87.04
N ILE A 284 9.65 -27.86 -86.38
CA ILE A 284 9.04 -29.13 -86.83
C ILE A 284 8.61 -29.08 -88.31
N PRO A 285 7.86 -28.08 -88.81
CA PRO A 285 7.43 -28.06 -90.21
C PRO A 285 8.59 -27.99 -91.22
N LYS A 286 9.77 -27.53 -90.81
CA LYS A 286 10.95 -27.37 -91.67
C LYS A 286 11.84 -28.62 -91.71
N SER A 287 11.64 -29.58 -90.79
CA SER A 287 12.41 -30.83 -90.78
C SER A 287 12.05 -31.73 -91.98
N SER A 288 13.09 -32.35 -92.58
CA SER A 288 13.01 -33.18 -93.78
C SER A 288 12.82 -34.68 -93.51
N SER A 289 12.93 -35.13 -92.25
CA SER A 289 12.82 -36.54 -91.87
C SER A 289 11.44 -36.90 -91.31
N ASN A 290 10.92 -38.08 -91.67
CA ASN A 290 9.61 -38.59 -91.24
C ASN A 290 9.70 -40.04 -90.77
N PHE A 291 8.96 -40.38 -89.72
CA PHE A 291 8.63 -41.75 -89.33
C PHE A 291 7.46 -42.30 -90.17
N GLU A 292 7.33 -43.63 -90.20
CA GLU A 292 6.24 -44.32 -90.90
C GLU A 292 4.89 -44.14 -90.18
N VAL A 293 4.92 -44.13 -88.84
CA VAL A 293 3.76 -44.03 -87.94
C VAL A 293 3.69 -42.64 -87.29
N VAL A 294 2.48 -42.18 -87.00
CA VAL A 294 2.24 -40.93 -86.26
C VAL A 294 2.61 -41.13 -84.79
N VAL A 295 3.32 -40.16 -84.21
CA VAL A 295 3.67 -40.18 -82.78
C VAL A 295 2.38 -40.04 -81.94
N ASP A 296 2.27 -40.83 -80.87
CA ASP A 296 1.16 -40.76 -79.92
C ASP A 296 1.25 -39.46 -79.09
N ASP A 297 0.22 -38.62 -79.17
CA ASP A 297 0.10 -37.34 -78.46
C ASP A 297 -1.05 -37.34 -77.44
N SER A 298 -1.59 -38.51 -77.08
CA SER A 298 -2.73 -38.63 -76.16
C SER A 298 -2.45 -38.02 -74.78
N SER A 299 -1.24 -38.21 -74.24
CA SER A 299 -0.77 -37.63 -72.98
C SER A 299 -0.76 -36.09 -73.03
N LEU A 300 -0.16 -35.52 -74.07
CA LEU A 300 -0.17 -34.09 -74.37
C LEU A 300 -1.61 -33.56 -74.43
N MET A 301 -2.47 -34.15 -75.27
CA MET A 301 -3.83 -33.67 -75.46
C MET A 301 -4.68 -33.71 -74.18
N ASN A 302 -4.44 -34.69 -73.29
CA ASN A 302 -5.11 -34.76 -71.99
C ASN A 302 -4.63 -33.67 -71.03
N SER A 303 -3.31 -33.46 -70.93
CA SER A 303 -2.71 -32.37 -70.14
C SER A 303 -3.20 -31.00 -70.59
N LEU A 304 -3.23 -30.75 -71.91
CA LEU A 304 -3.70 -29.50 -72.50
C LEU A 304 -5.19 -29.25 -72.20
N LYS A 305 -6.04 -30.27 -72.26
CA LYS A 305 -7.46 -30.18 -71.89
C LYS A 305 -7.67 -29.84 -70.41
N GLU A 306 -6.79 -30.32 -69.53
CA GLU A 306 -6.86 -30.01 -68.10
C GLU A 306 -6.38 -28.59 -67.77
N ILE A 307 -5.29 -28.14 -68.42
CA ILE A 307 -4.65 -26.85 -68.14
C ILE A 307 -5.42 -25.68 -68.77
N SER A 308 -5.97 -25.83 -69.99
CA SER A 308 -6.67 -24.76 -70.72
C SER A 308 -7.72 -24.00 -69.89
N PRO A 309 -8.68 -24.66 -69.20
CA PRO A 309 -9.67 -23.93 -68.39
C PRO A 309 -9.07 -23.24 -67.15
N ARG A 310 -7.90 -23.68 -66.67
CA ARG A 310 -7.19 -23.03 -65.54
C ARG A 310 -6.45 -21.78 -65.99
N ILE A 311 -5.90 -21.77 -67.21
CA ILE A 311 -5.26 -20.58 -67.80
C ILE A 311 -6.25 -19.42 -67.85
N GLU A 312 -7.46 -19.67 -68.37
CA GLU A 312 -8.49 -18.62 -68.49
C GLU A 312 -8.95 -18.09 -67.12
N ARG A 313 -9.09 -18.96 -66.11
CA ARG A 313 -9.39 -18.53 -64.74
C ARG A 313 -8.25 -17.75 -64.10
N LEU A 314 -7.00 -18.16 -64.30
CA LEU A 314 -5.86 -17.45 -63.73
C LEU A 314 -5.70 -16.06 -64.37
N LYS A 315 -5.92 -15.95 -65.69
CA LYS A 315 -5.97 -14.66 -66.40
C LYS A 315 -7.01 -13.71 -65.81
N SER A 316 -8.21 -14.20 -65.50
CA SER A 316 -9.28 -13.36 -64.92
C SER A 316 -8.96 -12.85 -63.51
N HIS A 317 -7.94 -13.40 -62.85
CA HIS A 317 -7.52 -13.05 -61.49
C HIS A 317 -6.13 -12.41 -61.42
N LEU A 318 -5.49 -12.07 -62.56
CA LEU A 318 -4.17 -11.42 -62.57
C LEU A 318 -4.14 -10.12 -61.76
N GLY A 319 -5.24 -9.35 -61.78
CA GLY A 319 -5.38 -8.11 -61.01
C GLY A 319 -5.30 -8.30 -59.48
N LEU A 320 -5.39 -9.52 -58.95
CA LEU A 320 -5.14 -9.78 -57.52
C LEU A 320 -3.66 -9.57 -57.13
N PHE A 321 -2.77 -9.63 -58.10
CA PHE A 321 -1.33 -9.49 -57.92
C PHE A 321 -0.80 -8.15 -58.42
N GLU A 322 -1.67 -7.18 -58.69
CA GLU A 322 -1.32 -5.88 -59.28
C GLU A 322 -0.15 -5.21 -58.52
N GLY A 323 0.94 -4.96 -59.23
CA GLY A 323 2.14 -4.33 -58.68
C GLY A 323 3.07 -5.25 -57.88
N MET A 324 2.81 -6.57 -57.90
CA MET A 324 3.70 -7.60 -57.33
C MET A 324 4.55 -8.25 -58.42
N SER A 325 5.79 -8.65 -58.09
CA SER A 325 6.67 -9.38 -59.03
C SER A 325 6.11 -10.72 -59.53
N LEU A 326 5.07 -11.23 -58.86
CA LEU A 326 4.34 -12.44 -59.20
C LEU A 326 3.46 -12.26 -60.44
N GLU A 327 2.87 -11.08 -60.62
CA GLU A 327 1.95 -10.78 -61.73
C GLU A 327 2.63 -11.01 -63.08
N ASP A 328 3.80 -10.38 -63.29
CA ASP A 328 4.56 -10.51 -64.53
C ASP A 328 4.99 -11.96 -64.79
N THR A 329 5.46 -12.65 -63.75
CA THR A 329 5.94 -14.04 -63.89
C THR A 329 4.79 -14.99 -64.26
N LEU A 330 3.63 -14.84 -63.63
CA LEU A 330 2.45 -15.65 -63.92
C LEU A 330 1.89 -15.33 -65.31
N LYS A 331 1.81 -14.05 -65.67
CA LYS A 331 1.35 -13.60 -66.98
C LYS A 331 2.22 -14.18 -68.10
N GLU A 332 3.53 -14.07 -67.96
CA GLU A 332 4.48 -14.63 -68.93
C GLU A 332 4.32 -16.15 -69.05
N LEU A 333 4.19 -16.88 -67.94
CA LEU A 333 3.96 -18.34 -67.98
C LEU A 333 2.64 -18.71 -68.68
N LEU A 334 1.56 -17.97 -68.40
CA LEU A 334 0.25 -18.16 -69.05
C LEU A 334 0.35 -17.95 -70.56
N GLU A 335 0.97 -16.85 -70.99
CA GLU A 335 1.18 -16.51 -72.40
C GLU A 335 2.05 -17.55 -73.12
N THR A 336 3.17 -17.98 -72.52
CA THR A 336 4.02 -19.02 -73.10
C THR A 336 3.29 -20.35 -73.24
N THR A 337 2.52 -20.76 -72.22
CA THR A 337 1.75 -22.02 -72.25
C THR A 337 0.66 -21.97 -73.32
N GLU A 338 -0.03 -20.83 -73.45
CA GLU A 338 -1.04 -20.63 -74.49
C GLU A 338 -0.45 -20.62 -75.90
N ASN A 339 0.73 -20.04 -76.10
CA ASN A 339 1.43 -20.10 -77.38
C ASN A 339 1.80 -21.53 -77.76
N VAL A 340 2.24 -22.35 -76.79
CA VAL A 340 2.48 -23.79 -77.00
C VAL A 340 1.18 -24.51 -77.39
N LEU A 341 0.07 -24.27 -76.67
CA LEU A 341 -1.26 -24.81 -76.96
C LEU A 341 -1.68 -24.51 -78.41
N GLN A 342 -1.72 -23.22 -78.77
CA GLN A 342 -2.13 -22.76 -80.10
C GLN A 342 -1.23 -23.31 -81.21
N ARG A 343 0.06 -23.51 -80.94
CA ARG A 343 1.00 -24.01 -81.94
C ARG A 343 0.81 -25.49 -82.18
N VAL A 344 0.60 -26.29 -81.13
CA VAL A 344 0.29 -27.72 -81.21
C VAL A 344 -1.00 -27.95 -82.02
N GLU A 345 -2.04 -27.15 -81.78
CA GLU A 345 -3.32 -27.26 -82.51
C GLU A 345 -3.19 -26.99 -84.02
N LYS A 346 -2.20 -26.18 -84.42
CA LYS A 346 -1.95 -25.81 -85.82
C LYS A 346 -1.08 -26.83 -86.59
N LEU A 347 -0.58 -27.88 -85.94
CA LEU A 347 0.25 -28.89 -86.61
C LEU A 347 -0.60 -29.84 -87.46
N SER A 348 -0.13 -30.13 -88.68
CA SER A 348 -0.79 -31.08 -89.57
C SER A 348 -0.48 -32.53 -89.19
N THR A 349 -1.24 -33.49 -89.71
CA THR A 349 -0.97 -34.92 -89.53
C THR A 349 0.38 -35.36 -90.10
N ALA A 350 0.95 -34.62 -91.05
CA ALA A 350 2.29 -34.85 -91.59
C ALA A 350 3.38 -34.39 -90.62
N ASP A 351 3.16 -33.27 -89.92
CA ASP A 351 4.11 -32.75 -88.92
C ASP A 351 4.25 -33.69 -87.71
N LYS A 352 3.17 -34.37 -87.35
CA LYS A 352 3.15 -35.36 -86.25
C LYS A 352 3.90 -36.67 -86.55
N LYS A 353 4.37 -36.86 -87.79
CA LYS A 353 5.24 -37.98 -88.16
C LYS A 353 6.73 -37.64 -88.03
N LYS A 354 7.10 -36.42 -87.65
CA LYS A 354 8.50 -35.98 -87.66
C LYS A 354 9.24 -36.37 -86.37
N PRO A 355 10.53 -36.74 -86.43
CA PRO A 355 11.33 -37.04 -85.23
C PRO A 355 11.36 -35.91 -84.20
N LEU A 356 11.46 -34.66 -84.65
CA LEU A 356 11.40 -33.49 -83.76
C LEU A 356 10.08 -33.36 -82.99
N PHE A 357 8.97 -33.87 -83.53
CA PHE A 357 7.70 -33.91 -82.80
C PHE A 357 7.74 -34.99 -81.70
N SER A 358 8.38 -36.13 -81.94
CA SER A 358 8.64 -37.12 -80.90
C SER A 358 9.52 -36.57 -79.78
N ASP A 359 10.57 -35.83 -80.12
CA ASP A 359 11.44 -35.19 -79.13
C ASP A 359 10.68 -34.16 -78.30
N PHE A 360 9.80 -33.38 -78.93
CA PHE A 360 8.88 -32.48 -78.23
C PHE A 360 7.95 -33.23 -77.27
N ILE A 361 7.31 -34.33 -77.71
CA ILE A 361 6.41 -35.13 -76.87
C ILE A 361 7.14 -35.68 -75.65
N VAL A 362 8.33 -36.25 -75.81
CA VAL A 362 9.12 -36.81 -74.71
C VAL A 362 9.47 -35.75 -73.67
N VAL A 363 9.94 -34.57 -74.11
CA VAL A 363 10.30 -33.48 -73.19
C VAL A 363 9.06 -32.85 -72.57
N TYR A 364 7.95 -32.74 -73.30
CA TYR A 364 6.68 -32.27 -72.75
C TYR A 364 6.13 -33.23 -71.70
N ASP A 365 6.16 -34.54 -71.95
CA ASP A 365 5.67 -35.55 -71.02
C ASP A 365 6.43 -35.51 -69.69
N ASP A 366 7.74 -35.24 -69.71
CA ASP A 366 8.59 -35.07 -68.52
C ASP A 366 8.11 -33.92 -67.63
N ILE A 367 7.73 -32.78 -68.24
CA ILE A 367 7.24 -31.60 -67.49
C ILE A 367 5.73 -31.55 -67.30
N SER A 368 4.95 -32.38 -68.01
CA SER A 368 3.50 -32.30 -68.09
C SER A 368 2.82 -32.41 -66.72
N LYS A 369 3.33 -33.30 -65.87
CA LYS A 369 2.83 -33.53 -64.50
C LYS A 369 3.08 -32.31 -63.62
N ASP A 370 4.27 -31.74 -63.67
CA ASP A 370 4.64 -30.57 -62.89
C ASP A 370 3.88 -29.32 -63.36
N LEU A 371 3.71 -29.16 -64.67
CA LEU A 371 2.94 -28.08 -65.26
C LEU A 371 1.46 -28.15 -64.86
N THR A 372 0.85 -29.35 -64.97
CA THR A 372 -0.54 -29.58 -64.58
C THR A 372 -0.73 -29.36 -63.08
N ARG A 373 0.18 -29.87 -62.26
CA ARG A 373 0.20 -29.65 -60.81
C ARG A 373 0.30 -28.17 -60.48
N LEU A 374 1.27 -27.46 -61.07
CA LEU A 374 1.47 -26.03 -60.84
C LEU A 374 0.21 -25.23 -61.17
N PHE A 375 -0.39 -25.45 -62.34
CA PHE A 375 -1.62 -24.73 -62.72
C PHE A 375 -2.80 -25.08 -61.81
N ARG A 376 -2.90 -26.32 -61.31
CA ARG A 376 -3.92 -26.69 -60.32
C ARG A 376 -3.71 -25.98 -59.00
N ASP A 377 -2.50 -26.05 -58.46
CA ASP A 377 -2.17 -25.49 -57.15
C ASP A 377 -2.35 -23.96 -57.17
N LEU A 378 -1.94 -23.29 -58.27
CA LEU A 378 -2.15 -21.85 -58.45
C LEU A 378 -3.62 -21.45 -58.57
N ASP A 379 -4.41 -22.19 -59.34
CA ASP A 379 -5.85 -21.94 -59.50
C ASP A 379 -6.57 -22.07 -58.15
N GLU A 380 -6.28 -23.12 -57.38
CA GLU A 380 -6.84 -23.31 -56.03
C GLU A 380 -6.42 -22.19 -55.06
N MET A 381 -5.14 -21.81 -55.05
CA MET A 381 -4.66 -20.73 -54.18
C MET A 381 -5.25 -19.37 -54.54
N VAL A 382 -5.42 -19.08 -55.84
CA VAL A 382 -6.03 -17.83 -56.32
C VAL A 382 -7.51 -17.75 -55.95
N ILE A 383 -8.24 -18.86 -56.06
CA ILE A 383 -9.65 -18.94 -55.63
C ILE A 383 -9.78 -18.75 -54.11
N ASP A 384 -8.91 -19.39 -53.32
CA ASP A 384 -8.91 -19.20 -51.87
C ASP A 384 -8.55 -17.75 -51.47
N LEU A 385 -7.58 -17.14 -52.14
CA LEU A 385 -7.21 -15.73 -51.96
C LEU A 385 -8.37 -14.79 -52.29
N SER A 386 -9.05 -14.98 -53.42
CA SER A 386 -10.17 -14.12 -53.82
C SER A 386 -11.31 -14.17 -52.79
N GLN A 387 -11.67 -15.36 -52.30
CA GLN A 387 -12.67 -15.53 -51.25
C GLN A 387 -12.26 -14.87 -49.93
N LYS A 388 -10.98 -14.96 -49.54
CA LYS A 388 -10.46 -14.30 -48.33
C LYS A 388 -10.47 -12.77 -48.47
N LEU A 389 -10.12 -12.23 -49.63
CA LEU A 389 -10.15 -10.80 -49.92
C LEU A 389 -11.57 -10.23 -49.90
N GLU A 390 -12.55 -10.95 -50.44
CA GLU A 390 -13.97 -10.56 -50.34
C GLU A 390 -14.43 -10.49 -48.88
N LYS A 391 -14.10 -11.50 -48.08
CA LYS A 391 -14.40 -11.51 -46.64
C LYS A 391 -13.74 -10.32 -45.93
N LEU A 392 -12.49 -10.00 -46.26
CA LEU A 392 -11.77 -8.86 -45.70
C LEU A 392 -12.46 -7.53 -46.04
N LYS A 393 -12.94 -7.35 -47.27
CA LYS A 393 -13.71 -6.16 -47.69
C LYS A 393 -15.04 -6.02 -46.93
N VAL A 394 -15.73 -7.12 -46.66
CA VAL A 394 -16.95 -7.11 -45.82
C VAL A 394 -16.62 -6.68 -44.38
N LEU A 395 -15.54 -7.21 -43.81
CA LEU A 395 -15.08 -6.82 -42.46
C LEU A 395 -14.68 -5.34 -42.42
N GLU A 396 -13.99 -4.83 -43.43
CA GLU A 396 -13.61 -3.42 -43.51
C GLU A 396 -14.84 -2.49 -43.49
N ASN A 397 -15.89 -2.85 -44.22
CA ASN A 397 -17.14 -2.09 -44.22
C ASN A 397 -17.87 -2.15 -42.87
N ARG A 398 -17.86 -3.31 -42.20
CA ARG A 398 -18.45 -3.45 -40.86
C ARG A 398 -17.69 -2.61 -39.83
N ARG A 399 -16.36 -2.66 -39.85
CA ARG A 399 -15.48 -1.81 -39.03
C ARG A 399 -15.75 -0.32 -39.25
N LYS A 400 -15.86 0.14 -40.49
CA LYS A 400 -16.23 1.53 -40.82
C LYS A 400 -17.58 1.91 -40.21
N ASN A 401 -18.57 1.01 -40.23
CA ASN A 401 -19.86 1.25 -39.61
C ASN A 401 -19.80 1.28 -38.07
N LEU A 402 -19.01 0.39 -37.44
CA LEU A 402 -18.79 0.41 -35.99
C LEU A 402 -18.10 1.70 -35.53
N ILE A 403 -17.08 2.15 -36.26
CA ILE A 403 -16.40 3.43 -35.98
C ILE A 403 -17.39 4.61 -36.03
N ARG A 404 -18.22 4.69 -37.07
CA ARG A 404 -19.26 5.72 -37.17
C ARG A 404 -20.24 5.69 -35.99
N LYS A 405 -20.72 4.50 -35.61
CA LYS A 405 -21.61 4.33 -34.45
C LYS A 405 -20.94 4.77 -33.15
N LYS A 406 -19.66 4.41 -32.95
CA LYS A 406 -18.88 4.85 -31.79
C LYS A 406 -18.76 6.38 -31.73
N GLU A 407 -18.45 7.03 -32.84
CA GLU A 407 -18.39 8.50 -32.91
C GLU A 407 -19.73 9.16 -32.60
N GLU A 408 -20.84 8.62 -33.08
CA GLU A 408 -22.19 9.12 -32.77
C GLU A 408 -22.52 8.99 -31.28
N VAL A 409 -22.21 7.84 -30.66
CA VAL A 409 -22.42 7.62 -29.22
C VAL A 409 -21.55 8.57 -28.40
N LEU A 410 -20.27 8.75 -28.76
CA LEU A 410 -19.37 9.70 -28.10
C LEU A 410 -19.87 11.14 -28.19
N LYS A 411 -20.39 11.57 -29.35
CA LYS A 411 -21.01 12.90 -29.50
C LYS A 411 -22.22 13.08 -28.56
N LYS A 412 -23.05 12.05 -28.41
CA LYS A 412 -24.20 12.08 -27.48
C LYS A 412 -23.74 12.14 -26.02
N ILE A 413 -22.77 11.32 -25.62
CA ILE A 413 -22.19 11.31 -24.26
C ILE A 413 -21.62 12.70 -23.93
N THR A 414 -20.75 13.23 -24.79
CA THR A 414 -20.12 14.54 -24.56
C THR A 414 -21.13 15.69 -24.49
N MET A 415 -22.21 15.62 -25.27
CA MET A 415 -23.31 16.59 -25.18
C MET A 415 -24.08 16.50 -23.86
N LEU A 416 -24.36 15.28 -23.37
CA LEU A 416 -24.99 15.05 -22.07
C LEU A 416 -24.08 15.50 -20.92
N GLU A 417 -22.79 15.19 -20.96
CA GLU A 417 -21.81 15.63 -19.96
C GLU A 417 -21.70 17.15 -19.89
N LYS A 418 -21.69 17.83 -21.04
CA LYS A 418 -21.73 19.31 -21.09
C LYS A 418 -22.98 19.89 -20.46
N ARG A 419 -24.14 19.22 -20.61
CA ARG A 419 -25.39 19.63 -19.95
C ARG A 419 -25.39 19.34 -18.45
N LEU A 420 -24.76 18.24 -18.02
CA LEU A 420 -24.69 17.81 -16.62
C LEU A 420 -23.68 18.61 -15.79
N ARG A 421 -22.53 19.00 -16.35
CA ARG A 421 -21.47 19.70 -15.62
C ARG A 421 -21.92 20.94 -14.82
N PRO A 422 -22.66 21.91 -15.39
CA PRO A 422 -23.12 23.06 -14.61
C PRO A 422 -24.10 22.66 -13.50
N PHE A 423 -24.86 21.58 -13.71
CA PHE A 423 -25.77 21.03 -12.72
C PHE A 423 -25.02 20.37 -11.56
N GLU A 424 -24.02 19.53 -11.84
CA GLU A 424 -23.12 18.92 -10.84
C GLU A 424 -22.40 19.97 -9.99
N ASN A 425 -21.92 21.04 -10.62
CA ASN A 425 -21.30 22.15 -9.90
C ASN A 425 -22.27 22.80 -8.91
N LYS A 426 -23.54 22.99 -9.29
CA LYS A 426 -24.58 23.48 -8.37
C LYS A 426 -24.84 22.47 -7.26
N LEU A 427 -25.08 21.19 -7.58
CA LEU A 427 -25.31 20.12 -6.60
C LEU A 427 -24.18 20.00 -5.57
N SER A 428 -22.95 20.34 -5.92
CA SER A 428 -21.81 20.29 -4.99
C SER A 428 -22.02 21.14 -3.73
N VAL A 429 -22.67 22.31 -3.85
CA VAL A 429 -22.98 23.19 -2.72
C VAL A 429 -24.07 22.56 -1.84
N TYR A 430 -25.10 21.98 -2.47
CA TYR A 430 -26.16 21.24 -1.79
C TYR A 430 -25.63 19.99 -1.06
N ARG A 431 -24.66 19.27 -1.63
CA ARG A 431 -23.98 18.14 -0.99
C ARG A 431 -23.22 18.56 0.27
N LYS A 432 -22.51 19.69 0.20
CA LYS A 432 -21.83 20.28 1.36
C LYS A 432 -22.83 20.67 2.46
N MET A 433 -23.93 21.31 2.08
CA MET A 433 -25.02 21.66 3.00
C MET A 433 -25.59 20.41 3.69
N LEU A 434 -25.88 19.36 2.92
CA LEU A 434 -26.40 18.10 3.45
C LEU A 434 -25.45 17.49 4.50
N ILE A 435 -24.14 17.46 4.23
CA ILE A 435 -23.15 16.93 5.18
C ILE A 435 -23.05 17.80 6.45
N LEU A 436 -23.11 19.14 6.32
CA LEU A 436 -23.16 20.02 7.50
C LEU A 436 -24.38 19.73 8.36
N ASN A 437 -25.55 19.58 7.75
CA ASN A 437 -26.79 19.27 8.46
C ASN A 437 -26.71 17.88 9.15
N GLU A 438 -26.13 16.86 8.49
CA GLU A 438 -25.82 15.57 9.12
C GLU A 438 -24.95 15.75 10.37
N TYR A 439 -23.90 16.58 10.28
CA TYR A 439 -23.01 16.84 11.42
C TYR A 439 -23.72 17.60 12.55
N ILE A 440 -24.56 18.58 12.24
CA ILE A 440 -25.35 19.33 13.23
C ILE A 440 -26.34 18.40 13.93
N SER A 441 -27.06 17.56 13.19
CA SER A 441 -27.99 16.55 13.72
C SER A 441 -27.26 15.54 14.62
N LEU A 442 -26.09 15.06 14.17
CA LEU A 442 -25.24 14.20 14.98
C LEU A 442 -24.79 14.90 16.26
N LEU A 443 -24.36 16.17 16.21
CA LEU A 443 -23.98 16.96 17.39
C LEU A 443 -25.15 17.13 18.36
N LYS A 444 -26.37 17.46 17.88
CA LYS A 444 -27.59 17.51 18.71
C LYS A 444 -27.84 16.19 19.45
N SER A 445 -27.72 15.06 18.75
CA SER A 445 -27.87 13.73 19.37
C SER A 445 -26.77 13.44 20.41
N LYS A 446 -25.55 13.94 20.21
CA LYS A 446 -24.44 13.77 21.16
C LYS A 446 -24.60 14.66 22.38
N ILE A 447 -25.04 15.90 22.20
CA ILE A 447 -25.36 16.84 23.29
C ILE A 447 -26.42 16.23 24.21
N THR A 448 -27.54 15.75 23.66
CA THR A 448 -28.60 15.08 24.45
C THR A 448 -28.12 13.79 25.11
N SER A 449 -27.19 13.06 24.49
CA SER A 449 -26.59 11.86 25.10
C SER A 449 -25.65 12.19 26.26
N VAL A 450 -24.89 13.30 26.16
CA VAL A 450 -23.99 13.79 27.22
C VAL A 450 -24.78 14.38 28.37
N ASP A 451 -25.88 15.07 28.09
CA ASP A 451 -26.74 15.67 29.10
C ASP A 451 -27.32 14.63 30.09
N LYS A 452 -27.64 13.44 29.56
CA LYS A 452 -28.11 12.27 30.33
C LYS A 452 -27.03 11.57 31.17
N ILE A 453 -25.77 11.99 31.09
CA ILE A 453 -24.70 11.43 31.92
C ILE A 453 -24.86 11.97 33.34
N SER A 454 -24.81 11.07 34.33
CA SER A 454 -25.04 11.38 35.75
C SER A 454 -23.84 11.04 36.64
N GLY A 455 -22.63 10.94 36.06
CA GLY A 455 -21.42 10.56 36.78
C GLY A 455 -20.20 10.43 35.87
N PHE A 456 -19.07 10.03 36.44
CA PHE A 456 -17.81 9.85 35.70
C PHE A 456 -17.24 8.44 35.85
N SER A 457 -18.11 7.44 35.70
CA SER A 457 -17.70 6.03 35.74
C SER A 457 -16.98 5.60 34.45
N LEU A 458 -16.37 4.42 34.45
CA LEU A 458 -15.76 3.85 33.24
C LEU A 458 -16.75 3.78 32.06
N LYS A 459 -18.04 3.51 32.33
CA LYS A 459 -19.09 3.49 31.29
C LYS A 459 -19.32 4.88 30.70
N ASP A 460 -19.24 5.93 31.51
CA ASP A 460 -19.47 7.30 31.05
C ASP A 460 -18.26 7.84 30.30
N ILE A 461 -17.04 7.51 30.75
CA ILE A 461 -15.79 7.77 30.02
C ILE A 461 -15.83 7.15 28.62
N LEU A 462 -16.41 5.95 28.46
CA LEU A 462 -16.61 5.34 27.14
C LEU A 462 -17.53 6.16 26.23
N LYS A 463 -18.60 6.77 26.78
CA LYS A 463 -19.50 7.64 26.02
C LYS A 463 -18.76 8.89 25.52
N TYR A 464 -17.96 9.52 26.37
CA TYR A 464 -17.11 10.65 25.99
C TYR A 464 -16.07 10.28 24.93
N ASP A 465 -15.43 9.10 25.03
CA ASP A 465 -14.49 8.61 24.01
C ASP A 465 -15.17 8.38 22.64
N LEU A 466 -16.38 7.83 22.62
CA LEU A 466 -17.16 7.64 21.38
C LEU A 466 -17.53 8.98 20.74
N LEU A 467 -17.85 9.99 21.57
CA LEU A 467 -18.05 11.36 21.12
C LEU A 467 -16.79 11.94 20.49
N LEU A 468 -15.64 11.82 21.15
CA LEU A 468 -14.35 12.29 20.63
C LEU A 468 -13.99 11.65 19.29
N LYS A 469 -14.26 10.36 19.13
CA LYS A 469 -14.07 9.66 17.84
C LYS A 469 -14.96 10.24 16.74
N SER A 470 -16.22 10.55 17.07
CA SER A 470 -17.15 11.16 16.12
C SER A 470 -16.66 12.55 15.67
N LEU A 471 -16.19 13.38 16.62
CA LEU A 471 -15.61 14.69 16.33
C LEU A 471 -14.33 14.59 15.49
N ARG A 472 -13.46 13.60 15.78
CA ARG A 472 -12.25 13.36 14.97
C ARG A 472 -12.60 12.96 13.54
N SER A 473 -13.62 12.12 13.33
CA SER A 473 -14.06 11.74 11.98
C SER A 473 -14.62 12.93 11.20
N MET A 474 -15.29 13.88 11.87
CA MET A 474 -15.74 15.13 11.21
C MET A 474 -14.54 15.98 10.77
N SER A 475 -13.49 16.05 11.61
CA SER A 475 -12.26 16.78 11.29
C SER A 475 -11.49 16.14 10.13
N SER A 476 -11.40 14.81 10.09
CA SER A 476 -10.69 14.11 9.00
C SER A 476 -11.42 14.21 7.66
N ASN A 477 -12.75 14.25 7.67
CA ASN A 477 -13.58 14.29 6.47
C ASN A 477 -13.96 15.73 6.07
N SER A 478 -13.14 16.72 6.44
CA SER A 478 -13.53 18.13 6.32
C SER A 478 -13.54 18.65 4.88
N SER A 479 -12.75 18.06 3.97
CA SER A 479 -12.58 18.53 2.58
C SER A 479 -13.90 18.61 1.81
N ASP A 480 -14.79 17.65 2.05
CA ASP A 480 -16.06 17.52 1.30
C ASP A 480 -17.26 18.02 2.11
N SER A 481 -17.04 18.43 3.37
CA SER A 481 -18.08 18.68 4.35
C SER A 481 -18.67 20.08 4.37
N GLY A 482 -18.15 21.02 3.58
CA GLY A 482 -18.58 22.43 3.62
C GLY A 482 -18.07 23.24 4.82
N LEU A 483 -17.29 22.62 5.72
CA LEU A 483 -16.73 23.29 6.89
C LEU A 483 -15.73 24.40 6.52
N SER A 484 -15.90 25.57 7.13
CA SER A 484 -14.93 26.66 6.99
C SER A 484 -13.64 26.38 7.77
N LYS A 485 -12.55 27.04 7.39
CA LYS A 485 -11.27 26.99 8.13
C LYS A 485 -11.45 27.41 9.60
N ARG A 486 -12.36 28.33 9.87
CA ARG A 486 -12.69 28.80 11.23
C ARG A 486 -13.35 27.69 12.03
N SER A 487 -14.36 27.02 11.49
CA SER A 487 -15.05 25.90 12.14
C SER A 487 -14.11 24.73 12.40
N LEU A 488 -13.24 24.40 11.45
CA LEU A 488 -12.21 23.38 11.64
C LEU A 488 -11.25 23.74 12.80
N THR A 489 -10.89 25.02 12.91
CA THR A 489 -10.02 25.50 14.00
C THR A 489 -10.72 25.38 15.36
N ILE A 490 -12.01 25.71 15.44
CA ILE A 490 -12.82 25.54 16.65
C ILE A 490 -12.92 24.06 17.03
N LEU A 491 -13.25 23.19 16.07
CA LEU A 491 -13.32 21.74 16.27
C LEU A 491 -11.99 21.17 16.78
N ASN A 492 -10.87 21.53 16.16
CA ASN A 492 -9.55 21.04 16.57
C ASN A 492 -9.15 21.55 17.95
N LYS A 493 -9.51 22.80 18.30
CA LYS A 493 -9.30 23.35 19.65
C LYS A 493 -10.09 22.54 20.69
N VAL A 494 -11.34 22.21 20.39
CA VAL A 494 -12.20 21.39 21.25
C VAL A 494 -11.68 19.96 21.39
N LEU A 495 -11.26 19.33 20.29
CA LEU A 495 -10.61 18.01 20.30
C LEU A 495 -9.37 17.97 21.20
N ASN A 496 -8.53 19.01 21.15
CA ASN A 496 -7.35 19.12 22.01
C ASN A 496 -7.73 19.31 23.48
N LYS A 497 -8.71 20.15 23.79
CA LYS A 497 -9.18 20.38 25.18
C LYS A 497 -9.79 19.14 25.82
N MET A 498 -10.41 18.26 25.04
CA MET A 498 -11.05 17.05 25.56
C MET A 498 -10.19 15.79 25.42
N LYS A 499 -8.98 15.90 24.85
CA LYS A 499 -8.07 14.76 24.60
C LYS A 499 -7.78 13.94 25.86
N TRP A 500 -7.63 14.61 27.00
CA TRP A 500 -7.34 14.00 28.30
C TRP A 500 -8.34 12.90 28.69
N ILE A 501 -9.61 12.96 28.23
CA ILE A 501 -10.63 11.94 28.53
C ILE A 501 -10.25 10.58 27.92
N SER A 502 -9.75 10.59 26.68
CA SER A 502 -9.26 9.39 25.98
C SER A 502 -8.00 8.82 26.63
N ASP A 503 -7.12 9.71 27.09
CA ASP A 503 -5.88 9.31 27.78
C ASP A 503 -6.16 8.76 29.18
N TYR A 504 -7.11 9.35 29.90
CA TYR A 504 -7.59 8.87 31.20
C TYR A 504 -8.26 7.50 31.09
N LYS A 505 -9.08 7.26 30.05
CA LYS A 505 -9.63 5.92 29.76
C LYS A 505 -8.53 4.86 29.62
N SER A 506 -7.50 5.18 28.85
CA SER A 506 -6.38 4.27 28.58
C SER A 506 -5.56 4.01 29.84
N PHE A 507 -5.40 5.04 30.67
CA PHE A 507 -4.82 4.98 32.01
C PHE A 507 -5.62 4.03 32.91
N CYS A 508 -6.93 4.24 33.10
CA CYS A 508 -7.78 3.39 33.95
C CYS A 508 -7.73 1.92 33.53
N LYS A 509 -7.89 1.63 32.23
CA LYS A 509 -7.86 0.25 31.72
C LYS A 509 -6.55 -0.48 32.05
N SER A 510 -5.42 0.22 31.91
CA SER A 510 -4.10 -0.36 32.17
C SER A 510 -3.84 -0.46 33.69
N PHE A 511 -4.31 0.52 34.45
CA PHE A 511 -4.21 0.54 35.91
C PHE A 511 -5.03 -0.60 36.55
N ASP A 512 -6.25 -0.85 36.08
CA ASP A 512 -7.09 -1.94 36.59
C ASP A 512 -6.45 -3.32 36.35
N ARG A 513 -5.70 -3.48 35.25
CA ARG A 513 -4.89 -4.70 35.03
C ARG A 513 -3.72 -4.78 35.99
N LEU A 514 -3.02 -3.67 36.21
CA LEU A 514 -1.90 -3.59 37.16
C LEU A 514 -2.35 -3.91 38.59
N LYS A 515 -3.47 -3.30 39.04
CA LYS A 515 -4.13 -3.54 40.34
C LYS A 515 -4.41 -5.02 40.60
N LYS A 516 -4.78 -5.78 39.56
CA LYS A 516 -5.06 -7.22 39.66
C LYS A 516 -3.82 -8.10 39.62
N ARG A 517 -2.79 -7.70 38.86
CA ARG A 517 -1.62 -8.55 38.55
C ARG A 517 -0.44 -8.38 39.50
N LEU A 518 -0.22 -7.18 40.04
CA LEU A 518 0.97 -6.90 40.85
C LEU A 518 0.93 -7.51 42.26
N PRO A 519 -0.20 -7.48 43.01
CA PRO A 519 -0.24 -8.07 44.36
C PRO A 519 0.03 -9.58 44.42
N PRO A 520 -0.49 -10.43 43.49
CA PRO A 520 -0.14 -11.84 43.44
C PRO A 520 1.36 -12.08 43.26
N VAL A 521 2.02 -11.28 42.43
CA VAL A 521 3.48 -11.36 42.23
C VAL A 521 4.22 -10.99 43.51
N PHE A 522 3.81 -9.93 44.21
CA PHE A 522 4.41 -9.59 45.50
C PHE A 522 4.29 -10.72 46.53
N LYS A 523 3.10 -11.32 46.64
CA LYS A 523 2.85 -12.45 47.53
C LYS A 523 3.71 -13.66 47.18
N LYS A 524 3.74 -14.06 45.89
CA LYS A 524 4.52 -15.22 45.41
C LYS A 524 6.01 -15.03 45.68
N THR A 525 6.56 -13.86 45.35
CA THR A 525 7.97 -13.52 45.60
C THR A 525 8.31 -13.57 47.09
N LYS A 526 7.45 -13.03 47.95
CA LYS A 526 7.66 -13.06 49.41
C LYS A 526 7.67 -14.48 49.98
N CYS A 527 6.76 -15.33 49.54
CA CYS A 527 6.74 -16.75 49.94
C CYS A 527 8.03 -17.47 49.53
N LEU A 528 8.45 -17.33 48.27
CA LEU A 528 9.67 -17.99 47.78
C LEU A 528 10.95 -17.48 48.47
N LEU A 529 11.02 -16.19 48.81
CA LEU A 529 12.14 -15.63 49.56
C LEU A 529 12.17 -16.19 51.00
N ASN A 530 11.02 -16.28 51.66
CA ASN A 530 10.95 -16.85 53.02
C ASN A 530 11.31 -18.34 53.03
N ASP A 531 10.87 -19.10 52.02
CA ASP A 531 11.28 -20.50 51.87
C ASP A 531 12.79 -20.60 51.69
N PHE A 532 13.36 -19.75 50.83
CA PHE A 532 14.81 -19.70 50.64
C PHE A 532 15.55 -19.36 51.94
N GLU A 533 15.12 -18.32 52.66
CA GLU A 533 15.70 -17.90 53.93
C GLU A 533 15.72 -19.04 54.97
N ARG A 534 14.69 -19.89 54.98
CA ARG A 534 14.61 -21.03 55.89
C ARG A 534 15.60 -22.15 55.53
N TYR A 535 15.82 -22.42 54.25
CA TYR A 535 16.59 -23.58 53.78
C TYR A 535 18.03 -23.27 53.38
N TYR A 536 18.39 -22.01 53.12
CA TYR A 536 19.73 -21.65 52.64
C TYR A 536 20.89 -22.11 53.55
N PRO A 537 20.79 -22.17 54.89
CA PRO A 537 21.93 -22.60 55.71
C PRO A 537 22.32 -24.06 55.44
N PHE A 538 21.32 -24.92 55.17
CA PHE A 538 21.56 -26.32 54.80
C PHE A 538 22.17 -26.44 53.41
N LEU A 539 21.66 -25.65 52.45
CA LEU A 539 22.17 -25.61 51.09
C LEU A 539 23.62 -25.10 51.04
N LEU A 540 23.93 -24.07 51.83
CA LEU A 540 25.27 -23.50 51.93
C LEU A 540 26.27 -24.50 52.53
N LYS A 541 25.87 -25.22 53.58
CA LYS A 541 26.71 -26.27 54.19
C LYS A 541 27.06 -27.37 53.19
N LEU A 542 26.07 -27.91 52.48
CA LEU A 542 26.29 -28.93 51.44
C LEU A 542 27.20 -28.42 50.32
N SER A 543 27.01 -27.17 49.91
CA SER A 543 27.86 -26.54 48.89
C SER A 543 29.31 -26.39 49.34
N SER A 544 29.54 -26.03 50.61
CA SER A 544 30.89 -25.93 51.18
C SER A 544 31.63 -27.27 51.28
N GLU A 545 30.90 -28.39 51.25
CA GLU A 545 31.45 -29.75 51.20
C GLU A 545 31.78 -30.19 49.75
N GLY A 546 31.68 -29.29 48.77
CA GLY A 546 32.01 -29.54 47.37
C GLY A 546 30.86 -30.13 46.53
N VAL A 547 29.65 -30.24 47.08
CA VAL A 547 28.47 -30.69 46.35
C VAL A 547 27.89 -29.52 45.56
N PHE A 548 27.61 -29.70 44.27
CA PHE A 548 26.90 -28.68 43.51
C PHE A 548 25.46 -28.54 44.01
N VAL A 549 25.11 -27.39 44.58
CA VAL A 549 23.78 -27.11 45.13
C VAL A 549 23.10 -26.00 44.33
N SER A 550 21.81 -26.20 44.01
CA SER A 550 20.95 -25.17 43.42
C SER A 550 19.67 -25.01 44.25
N SER A 551 19.16 -23.79 44.33
CA SER A 551 17.92 -23.48 45.06
C SER A 551 16.74 -23.38 44.11
N THR A 552 15.79 -24.31 44.23
CA THR A 552 14.53 -24.27 43.48
C THR A 552 13.76 -22.98 43.75
N SER A 553 13.76 -22.48 45.00
CA SER A 553 13.10 -21.23 45.37
C SER A 553 13.72 -20.02 44.66
N LEU A 554 15.05 -19.96 44.52
CA LEU A 554 15.72 -18.88 43.77
C LEU A 554 15.49 -18.98 42.26
N ASN A 555 15.46 -20.20 41.71
CA ASN A 555 15.15 -20.42 40.29
C ASN A 555 13.72 -19.97 39.97
N GLU A 556 12.76 -20.32 40.82
CA GLU A 556 11.37 -19.89 40.66
C GLU A 556 11.21 -18.37 40.88
N LEU A 557 11.96 -17.77 41.82
CA LEU A 557 12.02 -16.30 41.97
C LEU A 557 12.48 -15.62 40.68
N TYR A 558 13.55 -16.12 40.07
CA TYR A 558 14.04 -15.61 38.79
C TYR A 558 12.97 -15.74 37.67
N ASN A 559 12.27 -16.87 37.62
CA ASN A 559 11.19 -17.11 36.67
C ASN A 559 10.01 -16.15 36.88
N VAL A 560 9.55 -15.94 38.12
CA VAL A 560 8.48 -14.99 38.44
C VAL A 560 8.85 -13.57 37.99
N ILE A 561 10.08 -13.14 38.27
CA ILE A 561 10.57 -11.82 37.86
C ILE A 561 10.59 -11.70 36.33
N ARG A 562 11.13 -12.69 35.62
CA ARG A 562 11.28 -12.62 34.16
C ARG A 562 9.97 -12.81 33.40
N ALA A 563 9.15 -13.78 33.78
CA ALA A 563 7.95 -14.17 33.04
C ALA A 563 6.70 -13.40 33.52
N GLU A 564 6.51 -13.27 34.82
CA GLU A 564 5.29 -12.67 35.39
C GLU A 564 5.42 -11.15 35.58
N TYR A 565 6.61 -10.64 35.93
CA TYR A 565 6.83 -9.19 36.09
C TYR A 565 7.25 -8.49 34.78
N VAL A 566 8.38 -8.88 34.16
CA VAL A 566 8.92 -8.17 32.98
C VAL A 566 7.97 -8.22 31.77
N GLY A 567 7.21 -9.31 31.59
CA GLY A 567 6.25 -9.42 30.50
C GLY A 567 5.01 -8.52 30.67
N PRO A 568 3.97 -8.96 31.39
CA PRO A 568 2.68 -8.27 31.43
C PRO A 568 2.65 -7.04 32.35
N ILE A 569 3.40 -7.05 33.46
CA ILE A 569 3.33 -6.00 34.48
C ILE A 569 4.15 -4.77 34.07
N SER A 570 5.39 -4.96 33.61
CA SER A 570 6.23 -3.84 33.17
C SER A 570 5.58 -3.06 32.01
N GLY A 571 4.91 -3.76 31.08
CA GLY A 571 4.15 -3.14 30.00
C GLY A 571 2.98 -2.29 30.50
N ASP A 572 2.13 -2.84 31.39
CA ASP A 572 1.00 -2.09 31.97
C ASP A 572 1.50 -0.90 32.81
N LEU A 573 2.56 -1.08 33.61
CA LEU A 573 3.19 -0.04 34.41
C LEU A 573 3.73 1.09 33.51
N GLY A 574 4.45 0.76 32.44
CA GLY A 574 4.98 1.74 31.50
C GLY A 574 3.88 2.56 30.82
N ILE A 575 2.76 1.94 30.47
CA ILE A 575 1.58 2.65 29.93
C ILE A 575 0.99 3.59 30.98
N VAL A 576 0.79 3.12 32.21
CA VAL A 576 0.21 3.91 33.31
C VAL A 576 1.11 5.10 33.66
N SER A 577 2.42 4.88 33.81
CA SER A 577 3.40 5.94 34.05
C SER A 577 3.41 6.98 32.92
N ARG A 578 3.51 6.54 31.66
CA ARG A 578 3.48 7.45 30.50
C ARG A 578 2.18 8.27 30.47
N LYS A 579 1.02 7.60 30.60
CA LYS A 579 -0.28 8.29 30.57
C LYS A 579 -0.48 9.21 31.76
N SER A 580 0.03 8.86 32.95
CA SER A 580 0.05 9.79 34.09
C SER A 580 0.87 11.04 33.75
N GLY A 581 2.03 10.86 33.11
CA GLY A 581 2.86 11.96 32.59
C GLY A 581 2.11 12.87 31.61
N ASP A 582 1.42 12.29 30.63
CA ASP A 582 0.60 13.03 29.66
C ASP A 582 -0.53 13.80 30.39
N LEU A 583 -1.23 13.15 31.33
CA LEU A 583 -2.37 13.72 32.06
C LEU A 583 -1.98 14.86 33.01
N ILE A 584 -0.73 14.93 33.48
CA ILE A 584 -0.25 16.09 34.27
C ILE A 584 -0.37 17.40 33.46
N ASP A 585 -0.10 17.33 32.16
CA ASP A 585 -0.11 18.50 31.29
C ASP A 585 -1.53 18.78 30.75
N GLU A 586 -2.26 17.72 30.38
CA GLU A 586 -3.52 17.84 29.64
C GLU A 586 -4.77 18.00 30.53
N ILE A 587 -4.76 17.51 31.77
CA ILE A 587 -5.97 17.52 32.60
C ILE A 587 -6.29 18.95 33.09
N PRO A 588 -7.56 19.41 32.99
CA PRO A 588 -7.92 20.78 33.38
C PRO A 588 -7.88 21.01 34.90
N PHE A 589 -7.87 19.94 35.70
CA PHE A 589 -7.95 20.01 37.16
C PHE A 589 -6.57 20.05 37.82
N LYS A 590 -6.15 21.25 38.27
CA LYS A 590 -4.89 21.45 39.00
C LYS A 590 -4.68 20.50 40.19
N PRO A 591 -5.69 20.18 41.05
CA PRO A 591 -5.51 19.28 42.19
C PRO A 591 -5.04 17.87 41.78
N LEU A 592 -5.49 17.39 40.62
CA LEU A 592 -5.17 16.04 40.14
C LEU A 592 -3.72 15.89 39.66
N LYS A 593 -3.07 16.98 39.26
CA LYS A 593 -1.67 16.95 38.78
C LYS A 593 -0.73 16.35 39.83
N LYS A 594 -0.96 16.65 41.11
CA LYS A 594 -0.17 16.11 42.23
C LYS A 594 -0.37 14.60 42.38
N GLU A 595 -1.60 14.12 42.21
CA GLU A 595 -1.91 12.69 42.31
C GLU A 595 -1.34 11.90 41.12
N PHE A 596 -1.46 12.41 39.89
CA PHE A 596 -0.80 11.77 38.74
C PHE A 596 0.72 11.75 38.87
N LYS A 597 1.33 12.83 39.39
CA LYS A 597 2.77 12.86 39.69
C LYS A 597 3.17 11.83 40.76
N ARG A 598 2.34 11.64 41.79
CA ARG A 598 2.53 10.59 42.81
C ARG A 598 2.47 9.20 42.20
N ILE A 599 1.52 8.95 41.30
CA ILE A 599 1.40 7.67 40.61
C ILE A 599 2.64 7.42 39.73
N ASP A 600 3.01 8.37 38.87
CA ASP A 600 4.17 8.25 38.00
C ASP A 600 5.46 8.00 38.80
N SER A 601 5.72 8.81 39.83
CA SER A 601 6.94 8.71 40.64
C SER A 601 7.05 7.38 41.40
N ASN A 602 5.95 6.88 41.97
CA ASN A 602 5.99 5.63 42.75
C ASN A 602 6.06 4.41 41.83
N LEU A 603 5.30 4.39 40.73
CA LEU A 603 5.40 3.32 39.75
C LEU A 603 6.78 3.28 39.09
N PHE A 604 7.37 4.44 38.80
CA PHE A 604 8.73 4.51 38.29
C PHE A 604 9.73 3.86 39.25
N ARG A 605 9.64 4.15 40.56
CA ARG A 605 10.51 3.53 41.57
C ARG A 605 10.28 2.03 41.70
N ILE A 606 9.03 1.57 41.70
CA ILE A 606 8.72 0.13 41.64
C ILE A 606 9.39 -0.50 40.41
N ASN A 607 9.29 0.14 39.25
CA ASN A 607 9.93 -0.39 38.05
C ASN A 607 11.45 -0.47 38.17
N GLN A 608 12.11 0.51 38.80
CA GLN A 608 13.56 0.48 39.06
C GLN A 608 13.99 -0.68 39.98
N ILE A 609 13.15 -1.05 40.95
CA ILE A 609 13.42 -2.14 41.90
C ILE A 609 13.30 -3.51 41.22
N TRP A 610 12.35 -3.68 40.30
CA TRP A 610 11.99 -4.99 39.76
C TRP A 610 12.51 -5.28 38.35
N GLN A 611 12.86 -4.26 37.56
CA GLN A 611 13.39 -4.44 36.20
C GLN A 611 14.92 -4.42 36.23
N GLN A 612 15.55 -5.40 35.57
CA GLN A 612 17.02 -5.47 35.47
C GLN A 612 17.58 -4.19 34.83
N LYS A 613 18.36 -3.41 35.58
CA LYS A 613 19.01 -2.20 35.07
C LYS A 613 20.11 -2.60 34.11
N THR A 614 20.25 -1.87 33.00
CA THR A 614 21.43 -1.98 32.14
C THR A 614 22.65 -1.49 32.93
N LYS A 615 23.78 -2.19 32.83
CA LYS A 615 25.02 -1.78 33.51
C LYS A 615 25.49 -0.46 32.89
N HIS A 616 25.33 0.65 33.60
CA HIS A 616 25.82 1.94 33.14
C HIS A 616 27.33 2.04 33.40
N TYR A 617 28.12 2.18 32.32
CA TYR A 617 29.56 2.43 32.41
C TYR A 617 29.88 3.92 32.59
N PHE A 618 28.95 4.72 33.16
CA PHE A 618 29.04 6.18 33.17
C PHE A 618 30.35 6.69 33.78
N LEU A 619 30.79 6.16 34.92
CA LEU A 619 32.07 6.56 35.53
C LEU A 619 33.29 6.16 34.67
N ARG A 620 33.27 4.98 34.04
CA ARG A 620 34.30 4.59 33.05
C ARG A 620 34.29 5.52 31.85
N TRP A 621 33.11 5.93 31.40
CA TRP A 621 32.93 6.86 30.29
C TRP A 621 33.45 8.27 30.64
N VAL A 622 33.07 8.82 31.80
CA VAL A 622 33.58 10.12 32.29
C VAL A 622 35.09 10.08 32.46
N LEU A 623 35.64 9.01 33.06
CA LEU A 623 37.08 8.84 33.21
C LEU A 623 37.78 8.81 31.84
N ASN A 624 37.26 8.04 30.89
CA ASN A 624 37.79 8.00 29.53
C ASN A 624 37.69 9.37 28.85
N SER A 625 36.61 10.12 29.05
CA SER A 625 36.47 11.49 28.52
C SER A 625 37.48 12.45 29.13
N VAL A 626 37.71 12.40 30.45
CA VAL A 626 38.73 13.22 31.11
C VAL A 626 40.13 12.88 30.61
N VAL A 627 40.45 11.59 30.46
CA VAL A 627 41.74 11.14 29.92
C VAL A 627 41.92 11.62 28.49
N VAL A 628 40.92 11.43 27.63
CA VAL A 628 40.97 11.87 26.22
C VAL A 628 41.07 13.39 26.11
N SER A 629 40.28 14.15 26.88
CA SER A 629 40.37 15.61 26.90
C SER A 629 41.71 16.11 27.43
N GLY A 630 42.29 15.45 28.43
CA GLY A 630 43.62 15.76 28.93
C GLY A 630 44.71 15.49 27.88
N LEU A 631 44.64 14.35 27.21
CA LEU A 631 45.56 13.99 26.12
C LEU A 631 45.47 14.97 24.94
N VAL A 632 44.24 15.32 24.55
CA VAL A 632 43.99 16.31 23.49
C VAL A 632 44.49 17.69 23.90
N ALA A 633 44.28 18.11 25.15
CA ALA A 633 44.81 19.38 25.65
C ALA A 633 46.34 19.40 25.59
N ILE A 634 47.01 18.34 26.04
CA ILE A 634 48.47 18.20 25.96
C ILE A 634 48.94 18.26 24.50
N ILE A 635 48.33 17.49 23.60
CA ILE A 635 48.67 17.48 22.17
C ILE A 635 48.44 18.86 21.55
N THR A 636 47.33 19.52 21.86
CA THR A 636 46.99 20.86 21.34
C THR A 636 47.97 21.91 21.86
N THR A 637 48.32 21.87 23.15
CA THR A 637 49.35 22.74 23.73
C THR A 637 50.71 22.48 23.10
N PHE A 638 51.07 21.22 22.84
CA PHE A 638 52.33 20.85 22.19
C PHE A 638 52.39 21.32 20.72
N VAL A 639 51.29 21.15 19.97
CA VAL A 639 51.16 21.63 18.58
C VAL A 639 51.14 23.16 18.52
N CYS A 640 50.46 23.83 19.45
CA CYS A 640 50.49 25.30 19.55
C CYS A 640 51.88 25.81 19.97
N ALA A 641 52.59 25.11 20.85
CA ALA A 641 53.97 25.44 21.23
C ALA A 641 54.93 25.27 20.04
N LEU A 642 54.82 24.16 19.29
CA LEU A 642 55.58 23.94 18.05
C LEU A 642 55.21 24.95 16.95
N GLY A 643 53.95 25.37 16.87
CA GLY A 643 53.50 26.40 15.93
C GLY A 643 53.93 27.82 16.31
N ALA A 644 54.10 28.10 17.61
CA ALA A 644 54.56 29.38 18.14
C ALA A 644 56.09 29.55 18.05
N TYR A 645 56.85 28.45 17.98
CA TYR A 645 58.31 28.44 17.78
C TYR A 645 58.70 27.69 16.49
N PRO A 646 58.61 28.34 15.30
CA PRO A 646 58.96 27.71 14.04
C PRO A 646 60.48 27.55 13.83
N GLU A 647 61.32 28.11 14.71
CA GLU A 647 62.75 28.32 14.43
C GLU A 647 63.71 27.27 15.04
N VAL A 648 63.21 26.15 15.59
CA VAL A 648 64.10 25.11 16.18
C VAL A 648 64.14 23.82 15.35
N LEU A 649 63.48 23.78 14.19
CA LEU A 649 63.68 22.72 13.19
C LEU A 649 64.02 23.35 11.84
N GLY A 650 65.22 23.91 11.79
CA GLY A 650 65.99 24.30 10.62
C GLY A 650 67.45 24.03 10.90
#